data_AF-A0A3E4IM66-F1
#
_entry.id   AF-A0A3E4IM66-F1
#
_cell.length_a   1.000
_cell.length_b   1.000
_cell.length_c   1.000
_cell.angle_alpha   90.00
_cell.angle_beta   90.00
_cell.angle_gamma   90.00
#
_symmetry.space_group_name_H-M   'P 1'
#
loop_
_entity.id
_entity.type
_entity.pdbx_description
1 polymer ?
#
loop_
_entity_poly.entity_id
_entity_poly.type
_entity_poly.pdbx_seq_one_letter_code
_entity_poly.pdbx_strand_id
1 'polypeptide(L)'
;MSYTTYLFDFDYTLADSSRGIVTCFRNVLNQHGYTDVTDEDIKRTIGKTLEESFSILTGVTDEDQLAGFKSEYRKEADTHMTINTVLFLETKSVLLALKDAGAFIGIISTKYRYRIKEMLDQHFPGSFFNIIIGGEDVQTAKPSPEGLLLAIKQLHVTKAETLYIGDSTVDAATAKAAGVDFAGVTHGVTSAEELGKYPHWKIMNSLEELLETDEQPTHPVVNPPSVPVIVSRRTPCRKKMINIWQILILAVLLWLSFEEGEDSNVFLWAFILVLLYILTKRRILPNRILNSPWWLPCKIRLRALHIKMVQGKKTPPMSEESNICLNCETAYTGSYCNRCGQSRNTPRYRFSNAFRNILGGFTNIDNGFGRTLLDLLYRPGYMIRDFIAGKRILYFRPFQTLFVLAALYIMAVQLVDPEALKEKKEKSQEVQRQEILAAREQLQKRIEGTEDSHTKDVLNQAIKGLNKKLENLGTEDSTEIRKKNLIVTRELLQKQIKKAKEPAQKEVLTQTIKDLNLDLEKLETKSSFKKDNITIKINGDEDDELIDELLKDGSSAFDKLEKVIHNTPFLEKVWNLLKSWGHGNKAFRIIATLPLFALATLMAFRRKKNKLRYNLTEHVFIQAYIACQILLLSIIVLPFNGSAQVGDLYELPILFIFALFCLDYKQLYGYTWWRSFWTTVLMFFYSLILLIIFAIIVVALIVAAVYIIKVLPIN
;
A
#
# COMPACT_ATOMS: atom_id res chain seq x y z
N MET A 1 14.73 -31.01 22.03
CA MET A 1 14.80 -31.25 20.57
C MET A 1 16.09 -31.99 20.26
N SER A 2 16.02 -33.20 19.69
CA SER A 2 17.20 -34.05 19.40
C SER A 2 17.82 -33.81 18.02
N TYR A 3 17.05 -33.32 17.04
CA TYR A 3 17.53 -33.09 15.66
C TYR A 3 17.87 -31.61 15.40
N THR A 4 18.94 -31.38 14.65
CA THR A 4 19.42 -30.04 14.23
C THR A 4 19.09 -29.74 12.77
N THR A 5 18.72 -30.76 11.98
CA THR A 5 18.41 -30.64 10.56
C THR A 5 17.05 -31.29 10.24
N TYR A 6 16.20 -30.56 9.54
CA TYR A 6 14.87 -31.00 9.11
C TYR A 6 14.77 -30.87 7.59
N LEU A 7 14.62 -32.02 6.92
CA LEU A 7 14.46 -32.11 5.47
C LEU A 7 13.02 -32.50 5.18
N PHE A 8 12.35 -31.76 4.30
CA PHE A 8 10.93 -31.96 4.01
C PHE A 8 10.72 -32.39 2.56
N ASP A 9 9.73 -33.25 2.30
CA ASP A 9 9.09 -33.25 0.99
C ASP A 9 8.27 -31.97 0.77
N PHE A 10 7.84 -31.73 -0.46
CA PHE A 10 7.10 -30.53 -0.83
C PHE A 10 5.61 -30.78 -1.04
N ASP A 11 5.26 -31.54 -2.09
CA ASP A 11 3.87 -31.80 -2.44
C ASP A 11 3.22 -32.69 -1.37
N TYR A 12 2.01 -32.34 -0.93
CA TYR A 12 1.31 -32.91 0.23
C TYR A 12 2.04 -32.88 1.58
N THR A 13 3.30 -32.48 1.67
CA THR A 13 3.97 -32.27 2.96
C THR A 13 3.94 -30.82 3.41
N LEU A 14 4.52 -29.91 2.61
CA LEU A 14 4.53 -28.46 2.89
C LEU A 14 3.41 -27.72 2.15
N ALA A 15 2.95 -28.25 1.02
CA ALA A 15 1.93 -27.61 0.20
C ALA A 15 0.94 -28.60 -0.38
N ASP A 16 -0.35 -28.22 -0.41
CA ASP A 16 -1.34 -28.87 -1.23
C ASP A 16 -1.22 -28.34 -2.67
N SER A 17 -0.62 -29.15 -3.53
CA SER A 17 -0.52 -28.93 -4.98
C SER A 17 -1.46 -29.83 -5.78
N SER A 18 -2.35 -30.57 -5.11
CA SER A 18 -3.19 -31.61 -5.71
C SER A 18 -4.04 -31.08 -6.87
N ARG A 19 -4.66 -29.91 -6.68
CA ARG A 19 -5.49 -29.27 -7.72
C ARG A 19 -4.69 -28.93 -8.97
N GLY A 20 -3.48 -28.40 -8.79
CA GLY A 20 -2.57 -28.08 -9.89
C GLY A 20 -2.14 -29.34 -10.64
N ILE A 21 -1.73 -30.36 -9.91
CA ILE A 21 -1.29 -31.65 -10.47
C ILE A 21 -2.43 -32.32 -11.22
N VAL A 22 -3.62 -32.46 -10.62
CA VAL A 22 -4.80 -33.07 -11.24
C VAL A 22 -5.20 -32.35 -12.51
N THR A 23 -5.19 -31.00 -12.50
CA THR A 23 -5.50 -30.21 -13.71
C THR A 23 -4.52 -30.51 -14.84
N CYS A 24 -3.21 -30.52 -14.54
CA CYS A 24 -2.18 -30.77 -15.55
C CYS A 24 -2.25 -32.19 -16.11
N PHE A 25 -2.40 -33.21 -15.25
CA PHE A 25 -2.57 -34.60 -15.70
C PHE A 25 -3.83 -34.76 -16.53
N ARG A 26 -4.97 -34.21 -16.07
CA ARG A 26 -6.25 -34.31 -16.78
C ARG A 26 -6.18 -33.72 -18.18
N ASN A 27 -5.54 -32.57 -18.34
CA ASN A 27 -5.40 -31.94 -19.65
C ASN A 27 -4.60 -32.82 -20.61
N VAL A 28 -3.48 -33.38 -20.17
CA VAL A 28 -2.66 -34.30 -20.99
C VAL A 28 -3.41 -35.59 -21.28
N LEU A 29 -3.97 -36.25 -20.26
CA LEU A 29 -4.70 -37.52 -20.40
C LEU A 29 -5.88 -37.39 -21.37
N ASN A 30 -6.68 -36.33 -21.25
CA ASN A 30 -7.82 -36.07 -22.13
C ASN A 30 -7.39 -35.82 -23.58
N GLN A 31 -6.27 -35.11 -23.81
CA GLN A 31 -5.75 -34.87 -25.16
C GLN A 31 -5.35 -36.18 -25.87
N HIS A 32 -4.93 -37.19 -25.10
CA HIS A 32 -4.54 -38.51 -25.63
C HIS A 32 -5.64 -39.57 -25.49
N GLY A 33 -6.87 -39.19 -25.15
CA GLY A 33 -8.04 -40.07 -25.13
C GLY A 33 -8.24 -40.90 -23.86
N TYR A 34 -7.50 -40.63 -22.78
CA TYR A 34 -7.62 -41.31 -21.49
C TYR A 34 -8.61 -40.56 -20.56
N THR A 35 -9.91 -40.70 -20.81
CA THR A 35 -10.95 -39.95 -20.09
C THR A 35 -11.46 -40.62 -18.82
N ASP A 36 -11.18 -41.90 -18.61
CA ASP A 36 -11.74 -42.69 -17.50
C ASP A 36 -10.92 -42.60 -16.20
N VAL A 37 -9.82 -41.83 -16.21
CA VAL A 37 -8.93 -41.67 -15.07
C VAL A 37 -9.52 -40.68 -14.05
N THR A 38 -9.77 -41.14 -12.83
CA THR A 38 -10.37 -40.33 -11.77
C THR A 38 -9.37 -39.37 -11.12
N ASP A 39 -9.86 -38.31 -10.45
CA ASP A 39 -9.01 -37.41 -9.65
C ASP A 39 -8.23 -38.19 -8.58
N GLU A 40 -8.88 -39.17 -7.96
CA GLU A 40 -8.34 -40.01 -6.89
C GLU A 40 -7.19 -40.89 -7.41
N ASP A 41 -7.31 -41.42 -8.62
CA ASP A 41 -6.24 -42.18 -9.26
C ASP A 41 -5.01 -41.30 -9.55
N ILE A 42 -5.22 -40.09 -10.06
CA ILE A 42 -4.13 -39.11 -10.25
C ILE A 42 -3.50 -38.72 -8.91
N LYS A 43 -4.30 -38.47 -7.87
CA LYS A 43 -3.79 -38.10 -6.55
C LYS A 43 -2.93 -39.19 -5.93
N ARG A 44 -3.21 -40.47 -6.20
CA ARG A 44 -2.41 -41.62 -5.74
C ARG A 44 -1.04 -41.74 -6.39
N THR A 45 -0.79 -41.04 -7.51
CA THR A 45 0.53 -41.01 -8.14
C THR A 45 1.38 -39.82 -7.70
N ILE A 46 0.83 -38.88 -6.90
CA ILE A 46 1.57 -37.74 -6.37
C ILE A 46 2.75 -38.24 -5.51
N GLY A 47 3.93 -37.65 -5.75
CA GLY A 47 5.19 -38.07 -5.14
C GLY A 47 6.05 -39.00 -6.03
N LYS A 48 5.46 -39.65 -7.04
CA LYS A 48 6.19 -40.43 -8.06
C LYS A 48 6.77 -39.53 -9.16
N THR A 49 7.61 -40.10 -10.03
CA THR A 49 8.03 -39.41 -11.25
C THR A 49 6.85 -39.22 -12.22
N LEU A 50 6.97 -38.28 -13.15
CA LEU A 50 5.92 -38.03 -14.15
C LEU A 50 5.74 -39.25 -15.07
N GLU A 51 6.84 -39.86 -15.47
CA GLU A 51 6.87 -41.06 -16.31
C GLU A 51 6.17 -42.23 -15.62
N GLU A 52 6.50 -42.53 -14.36
CA GLU A 52 5.83 -43.58 -13.59
C GLU A 52 4.34 -43.27 -13.40
N SER A 53 3.99 -42.00 -13.13
CA SER A 53 2.61 -41.58 -12.96
C SER A 53 1.80 -41.83 -14.23
N PHE A 54 2.29 -41.37 -15.39
CA PHE A 54 1.63 -41.61 -16.67
C PHE A 54 1.57 -43.11 -17.00
N SER A 55 2.63 -43.87 -16.72
CA SER A 55 2.66 -45.31 -16.94
C SER A 55 1.59 -46.03 -16.11
N ILE A 56 1.43 -45.66 -14.83
CA ILE A 56 0.39 -46.22 -13.94
C ILE A 56 -1.02 -45.86 -14.43
N LEU A 57 -1.24 -44.61 -14.86
CA LEU A 57 -2.57 -44.12 -15.23
C LEU A 57 -3.02 -44.57 -16.63
N THR A 58 -2.09 -44.82 -17.54
CA THR A 58 -2.38 -45.13 -18.95
C THR A 58 -2.04 -46.56 -19.35
N GLY A 59 -1.18 -47.25 -18.58
CA GLY A 59 -0.60 -48.54 -18.95
C GLY A 59 0.53 -48.45 -20.00
N VAL A 60 0.88 -47.25 -20.46
CA VAL A 60 1.96 -47.04 -21.44
C VAL A 60 3.31 -47.33 -20.81
N THR A 61 4.14 -48.10 -21.50
CA THR A 61 5.53 -48.40 -21.10
C THR A 61 6.56 -47.89 -22.12
N ASP A 62 6.12 -47.31 -23.24
CA ASP A 62 6.99 -46.77 -24.27
C ASP A 62 7.66 -45.47 -23.78
N GLU A 63 8.99 -45.42 -23.81
CA GLU A 63 9.77 -44.31 -23.25
C GLU A 63 9.56 -42.99 -24.03
N ASP A 64 9.47 -43.07 -25.36
CA ASP A 64 9.29 -41.89 -26.21
C ASP A 64 7.91 -41.26 -26.00
N GLN A 65 6.86 -42.10 -25.88
CA GLN A 65 5.52 -41.65 -25.57
C GLN A 65 5.42 -41.02 -24.17
N LEU A 66 6.03 -41.63 -23.15
CA LEU A 66 6.07 -41.07 -21.79
C LEU A 66 6.87 -39.76 -21.73
N ALA A 67 7.95 -39.65 -22.50
CA ALA A 67 8.69 -38.40 -22.66
C ALA A 67 7.84 -37.30 -23.32
N GLY A 68 6.99 -37.67 -24.28
CA GLY A 68 5.97 -36.80 -24.87
C GLY A 68 4.99 -36.25 -23.83
N PHE A 69 4.36 -37.14 -23.06
CA PHE A 69 3.43 -36.75 -21.99
C PHE A 69 4.09 -35.86 -20.94
N LYS A 70 5.33 -36.16 -20.56
CA LYS A 70 6.12 -35.32 -19.65
C LYS A 70 6.35 -33.91 -20.19
N SER A 71 6.66 -33.79 -21.49
CA SER A 71 6.87 -32.49 -22.16
C SER A 71 5.59 -31.65 -22.16
N GLU A 72 4.45 -32.26 -22.47
CA GLU A 72 3.15 -31.60 -22.45
C GLU A 72 2.72 -31.21 -21.04
N TYR A 73 2.87 -32.11 -20.08
CA TYR A 73 2.60 -31.84 -18.67
C TYR A 73 3.40 -30.63 -18.16
N ARG A 74 4.68 -30.50 -18.57
CA ARG A 74 5.51 -29.34 -18.19
C ARG A 74 4.91 -28.03 -18.70
N LYS A 75 4.37 -27.99 -19.92
CA LYS A 75 3.72 -26.79 -20.48
C LYS A 75 2.46 -26.43 -19.70
N GLU A 76 1.64 -27.42 -19.37
CA GLU A 76 0.45 -27.23 -18.53
C GLU A 76 0.83 -26.73 -17.13
N ALA A 77 1.87 -27.32 -16.54
CA ALA A 77 2.37 -26.96 -15.22
C ALA A 77 2.91 -25.52 -15.16
N ASP A 78 3.53 -25.01 -16.23
CA ASP A 78 3.99 -23.61 -16.27
C ASP A 78 2.82 -22.61 -16.23
N THR A 79 1.62 -23.02 -16.63
CA THR A 79 0.43 -22.17 -16.60
C THR A 79 -0.40 -22.36 -15.32
N HIS A 80 -0.54 -23.59 -14.85
CA HIS A 80 -1.54 -23.95 -13.84
C HIS A 80 -0.96 -24.32 -12.47
N MET A 81 0.32 -24.65 -12.35
CA MET A 81 0.87 -25.24 -11.12
C MET A 81 0.96 -24.23 -9.96
N THR A 82 1.61 -23.08 -10.16
CA THR A 82 1.86 -22.10 -9.09
C THR A 82 0.56 -21.51 -8.54
N ILE A 83 -0.41 -21.21 -9.42
CA ILE A 83 -1.70 -20.60 -9.06
C ILE A 83 -2.56 -21.57 -8.21
N ASN A 84 -2.41 -22.87 -8.42
CA ASN A 84 -3.21 -23.90 -7.76
C ASN A 84 -2.44 -24.66 -6.66
N THR A 85 -1.32 -24.12 -6.19
CA THR A 85 -0.57 -24.68 -5.06
C THR A 85 -0.70 -23.77 -3.84
N VAL A 86 -1.10 -24.33 -2.69
CA VAL A 86 -1.28 -23.59 -1.44
C VAL A 86 -0.48 -24.25 -0.32
N LEU A 87 0.31 -23.49 0.44
CA LEU A 87 0.98 -24.02 1.64
C LEU A 87 -0.06 -24.48 2.67
N PHE A 88 0.19 -25.59 3.37
CA PHE A 88 -0.63 -25.96 4.52
C PHE A 88 -0.56 -24.86 5.60
N LEU A 89 -1.63 -24.71 6.38
CA LEU A 89 -1.84 -23.57 7.27
C LEU A 89 -0.70 -23.42 8.29
N GLU A 90 -0.21 -24.54 8.80
CA GLU A 90 0.86 -24.71 9.79
C GLU A 90 2.27 -24.61 9.21
N THR A 91 2.43 -24.72 7.88
CA THR A 91 3.76 -24.83 7.28
C THR A 91 4.65 -23.63 7.62
N LYS A 92 4.09 -22.42 7.56
CA LYS A 92 4.86 -21.21 7.85
C LYS A 92 5.27 -21.12 9.31
N SER A 93 4.35 -21.39 10.24
CA SER A 93 4.63 -21.31 11.68
C SER A 93 5.66 -22.35 12.10
N VAL A 94 5.53 -23.58 11.62
CA VAL A 94 6.45 -24.68 11.95
C VAL A 94 7.85 -24.42 11.41
N LEU A 95 7.97 -24.08 10.13
CA LEU A 95 9.28 -23.80 9.54
C LEU A 95 9.96 -22.59 10.21
N LEU A 96 9.22 -21.54 10.56
CA LEU A 96 9.77 -20.40 11.29
C LEU A 96 10.26 -20.79 12.69
N ALA A 97 9.48 -21.59 13.43
CA ALA A 97 9.85 -22.06 14.75
C ALA A 97 11.12 -22.93 14.71
N LEU A 98 11.24 -23.84 13.74
CA LEU A 98 12.44 -24.63 13.52
C LEU A 98 13.65 -23.75 13.18
N LYS A 99 13.45 -22.72 12.35
CA LYS A 99 14.52 -21.78 11.99
C LYS A 99 14.99 -20.94 13.18
N ASP A 100 14.05 -20.47 14.00
CA ASP A 100 14.33 -19.70 15.21
C ASP A 100 15.04 -20.55 16.28
N ALA A 101 14.78 -21.86 16.31
CA ALA A 101 15.54 -22.83 17.10
C ALA A 101 16.96 -23.11 16.55
N GLY A 102 17.34 -22.48 15.43
CA GLY A 102 18.66 -22.61 14.81
C GLY A 102 18.82 -23.83 13.91
N ALA A 103 17.72 -24.49 13.53
CA ALA A 103 17.79 -25.69 12.71
C ALA A 103 18.13 -25.39 11.24
N PHE A 104 18.81 -26.34 10.59
CA PHE A 104 18.96 -26.37 9.14
C PHE A 104 17.66 -26.89 8.53
N ILE A 105 17.12 -26.16 7.55
CA ILE A 105 15.88 -26.53 6.87
C ILE A 105 16.17 -26.76 5.40
N GLY A 106 15.76 -27.91 4.87
CA GLY A 106 15.88 -28.24 3.46
C GLY A 106 14.64 -28.88 2.88
N ILE A 107 14.57 -28.92 1.54
CA ILE A 107 13.50 -29.58 0.79
C ILE A 107 14.10 -30.62 -0.16
N ILE A 108 13.55 -31.83 -0.16
CA ILE A 108 13.89 -32.93 -1.07
C ILE A 108 12.59 -33.37 -1.75
N SER A 109 12.46 -33.16 -3.06
CA SER A 109 11.21 -33.46 -3.78
C SER A 109 11.47 -34.04 -5.17
N THR A 110 10.53 -34.82 -5.68
CA THR A 110 10.52 -35.26 -7.09
C THR A 110 10.09 -34.15 -8.04
N LYS A 111 9.48 -33.08 -7.52
CA LYS A 111 9.15 -31.87 -8.28
C LYS A 111 10.39 -31.05 -8.62
N TYR A 112 10.30 -30.29 -9.71
CA TYR A 112 11.39 -29.44 -10.16
C TYR A 112 11.73 -28.32 -9.16
N ARG A 113 13.00 -28.17 -8.82
CA ARG A 113 13.50 -27.18 -7.84
C ARG A 113 13.11 -25.76 -8.22
N TYR A 114 13.17 -25.39 -9.50
CA TYR A 114 12.80 -24.03 -9.92
C TYR A 114 11.32 -23.72 -9.62
N ARG A 115 10.41 -24.69 -9.74
CA ARG A 115 8.98 -24.52 -9.44
C ARG A 115 8.71 -24.43 -7.94
N ILE A 116 9.39 -25.24 -7.16
CA ILE A 116 9.36 -25.16 -5.69
C ILE A 116 9.81 -23.76 -5.26
N LYS A 117 10.89 -23.26 -5.83
CA LYS A 117 11.43 -21.94 -5.54
C LYS A 117 10.49 -20.80 -5.94
N GLU A 118 9.88 -20.87 -7.13
CA GLU A 118 8.92 -19.88 -7.60
C GLU A 118 7.74 -19.69 -6.62
N MET A 119 7.26 -20.78 -6.03
CA MET A 119 6.21 -20.75 -5.02
C MET A 119 6.72 -20.25 -3.67
N LEU A 120 7.88 -20.73 -3.20
CA LEU A 120 8.43 -20.38 -1.90
C LEU A 120 8.95 -18.94 -1.80
N ASP A 121 9.48 -18.37 -2.89
CA ASP A 121 9.97 -16.98 -2.93
C ASP A 121 8.86 -15.95 -2.68
N GLN A 122 7.58 -16.33 -2.85
CA GLN A 122 6.41 -15.51 -2.50
C GLN A 122 6.09 -15.52 -0.99
N HIS A 123 6.68 -16.44 -0.23
CA HIS A 123 6.32 -16.72 1.15
C HIS A 123 7.50 -16.60 2.12
N PHE A 124 8.73 -16.85 1.66
CA PHE A 124 9.94 -16.83 2.47
C PHE A 124 11.04 -16.03 1.77
N PRO A 125 11.96 -15.39 2.52
CA PRO A 125 13.12 -14.76 1.91
C PRO A 125 14.03 -15.83 1.29
N GLY A 126 14.70 -15.51 0.17
CA GLY A 126 15.50 -16.49 -0.60
C GLY A 126 16.68 -17.15 0.14
N SER A 127 16.98 -16.76 1.39
CA SER A 127 17.98 -17.40 2.26
C SER A 127 17.38 -18.25 3.39
N PHE A 128 16.06 -18.49 3.36
CA PHE A 128 15.35 -19.19 4.42
C PHE A 128 15.70 -20.69 4.44
N PHE A 129 15.54 -21.36 3.30
CA PHE A 129 15.92 -22.75 3.10
C PHE A 129 17.42 -22.84 2.87
N ASN A 130 18.09 -23.73 3.61
CA ASN A 130 19.51 -23.98 3.48
C ASN A 130 19.83 -24.76 2.21
N ILE A 131 18.91 -25.61 1.77
CA ILE A 131 19.05 -26.42 0.56
C ILE A 131 17.68 -26.78 0.00
N ILE A 132 17.57 -26.82 -1.33
CA ILE A 132 16.41 -27.37 -2.04
C ILE A 132 16.99 -28.29 -3.10
N ILE A 133 16.52 -29.53 -3.16
CA ILE A 133 16.88 -30.55 -4.15
C ILE A 133 15.58 -30.98 -4.81
N GLY A 134 15.45 -30.70 -6.09
CA GLY A 134 14.34 -31.14 -6.93
C GLY A 134 14.71 -32.33 -7.81
N GLY A 135 13.74 -32.78 -8.61
CA GLY A 135 13.92 -33.92 -9.51
C GLY A 135 15.01 -33.73 -10.58
N GLU A 136 15.35 -32.49 -10.95
CA GLU A 136 16.45 -32.19 -11.89
C GLU A 136 17.85 -32.19 -11.27
N ASP A 137 17.95 -32.22 -9.94
CA ASP A 137 19.22 -32.15 -9.23
C ASP A 137 19.80 -33.55 -8.91
N VAL A 138 19.09 -34.62 -9.26
CA VAL A 138 19.47 -36.03 -9.02
C VAL A 138 19.33 -36.87 -10.28
N GLN A 139 20.12 -37.94 -10.39
CA GLN A 139 20.01 -38.91 -11.48
C GLN A 139 18.85 -39.89 -11.24
N THR A 140 18.68 -40.34 -10.00
CA THR A 140 17.62 -41.28 -9.61
C THR A 140 16.69 -40.62 -8.60
N ALA A 141 15.41 -40.50 -8.95
CA ALA A 141 14.38 -39.93 -8.10
C ALA A 141 14.04 -40.83 -6.89
N LYS A 142 13.26 -40.28 -5.94
CA LYS A 142 12.71 -41.05 -4.82
C LYS A 142 11.97 -42.30 -5.35
N PRO A 143 12.12 -43.48 -4.72
CA PRO A 143 12.63 -43.74 -3.37
C PRO A 143 14.16 -43.88 -3.25
N SER A 144 14.94 -43.53 -4.28
CA SER A 144 16.40 -43.47 -4.17
C SER A 144 16.85 -42.50 -3.06
N PRO A 145 17.85 -42.85 -2.23
CA PRO A 145 18.36 -41.98 -1.19
C PRO A 145 19.25 -40.84 -1.72
N GLU A 146 19.50 -40.76 -3.04
CA GLU A 146 20.44 -39.83 -3.66
C GLU A 146 20.22 -38.38 -3.22
N GLY A 147 18.98 -37.88 -3.29
CA GLY A 147 18.66 -36.51 -2.90
C GLY A 147 18.91 -36.24 -1.42
N LEU A 148 18.49 -37.14 -0.52
CA LEU A 148 18.74 -37.01 0.91
C LEU A 148 20.23 -37.01 1.25
N LEU A 149 20.99 -37.94 0.68
CA LEU A 149 22.44 -38.04 0.91
C LEU A 149 23.19 -36.83 0.33
N LEU A 150 22.75 -36.31 -0.81
CA LEU A 150 23.29 -35.08 -1.40
C LEU A 150 23.06 -33.89 -0.47
N ALA A 151 21.86 -33.75 0.11
CA ALA A 151 21.58 -32.68 1.06
C ALA A 151 22.43 -32.76 2.32
N ILE A 152 22.51 -33.94 2.93
CA ILE A 152 23.32 -34.18 4.13
C ILE A 152 24.80 -33.82 3.87
N LYS A 153 25.33 -34.22 2.70
CA LYS A 153 26.70 -33.91 2.29
C LYS A 153 26.93 -32.40 2.11
N GLN A 154 26.01 -31.68 1.46
CA GLN A 154 26.14 -30.25 1.20
C GLN A 154 25.96 -29.38 2.46
N LEU A 155 25.10 -29.82 3.38
CA LEU A 155 24.88 -29.14 4.65
C LEU A 155 25.99 -29.43 5.68
N HIS A 156 26.85 -30.42 5.41
CA HIS A 156 27.90 -30.89 6.33
C HIS A 156 27.33 -31.38 7.67
N VAL A 157 26.22 -32.12 7.62
CA VAL A 157 25.54 -32.69 8.78
C VAL A 157 25.62 -34.21 8.75
N THR A 158 25.21 -34.86 9.84
CA THR A 158 25.18 -36.31 10.01
C THR A 158 23.76 -36.86 9.86
N LYS A 159 23.64 -38.16 9.57
CA LYS A 159 22.33 -38.82 9.48
C LYS A 159 21.57 -38.79 10.82
N ALA A 160 22.30 -38.94 11.93
CA ALA A 160 21.74 -39.00 13.27
C ALA A 160 21.12 -37.68 13.76
N GLU A 161 21.55 -36.53 13.21
CA GLU A 161 20.99 -35.22 13.54
C GLU A 161 19.97 -34.72 12.51
N THR A 162 19.64 -35.55 11.52
CA THR A 162 18.72 -35.22 10.42
C THR A 162 17.41 -36.00 10.57
N LEU A 163 16.30 -35.29 10.49
CA LEU A 163 14.96 -35.86 10.39
C LEU A 163 14.42 -35.58 8.98
N TYR A 164 13.90 -36.60 8.31
CA TYR A 164 13.19 -36.46 7.04
C TYR A 164 11.68 -36.54 7.25
N ILE A 165 10.93 -35.60 6.66
CA ILE A 165 9.48 -35.48 6.84
C ILE A 165 8.80 -35.59 5.47
N GLY A 166 7.81 -36.47 5.36
CA GLY A 166 7.06 -36.68 4.11
C GLY A 166 5.69 -37.32 4.35
N ASP A 167 4.82 -37.29 3.35
CA ASP A 167 3.45 -37.85 3.43
C ASP A 167 3.30 -39.21 2.74
N SER A 168 4.28 -39.66 1.96
CA SER A 168 4.15 -40.85 1.12
C SER A 168 4.98 -42.05 1.59
N THR A 169 4.59 -43.26 1.17
CA THR A 169 5.41 -44.46 1.34
C THR A 169 6.73 -44.37 0.54
N VAL A 170 6.76 -43.55 -0.52
CA VAL A 170 7.97 -43.24 -1.28
C VAL A 170 8.96 -42.48 -0.40
N ASP A 171 8.49 -41.52 0.40
CA ASP A 171 9.33 -40.77 1.35
C ASP A 171 9.85 -41.67 2.47
N ALA A 172 8.99 -42.51 3.03
CA ALA A 172 9.37 -43.46 4.07
C ALA A 172 10.45 -44.46 3.56
N ALA A 173 10.29 -44.94 2.33
CA ALA A 173 11.29 -45.78 1.67
C ALA A 173 12.61 -45.02 1.41
N THR A 174 12.53 -43.74 1.02
CA THR A 174 13.69 -42.87 0.80
C THR A 174 14.51 -42.69 2.08
N ALA A 175 13.84 -42.36 3.20
CA ALA A 175 14.50 -42.23 4.51
C ALA A 175 15.14 -43.54 4.96
N LYS A 176 14.42 -44.67 4.81
CA LYS A 176 14.95 -46.01 5.13
C LYS A 176 16.20 -46.33 4.31
N ALA A 177 16.18 -46.06 3.00
CA ALA A 177 17.33 -46.28 2.13
C ALA A 177 18.51 -45.36 2.47
N ALA A 178 18.23 -44.12 2.92
CA ALA A 178 19.24 -43.17 3.36
C ALA A 178 19.80 -43.50 4.75
N GLY A 179 19.07 -44.26 5.56
CA GLY A 179 19.39 -44.50 6.98
C GLY A 179 19.22 -43.24 7.83
N VAL A 180 18.16 -42.48 7.57
CA VAL A 180 17.78 -41.23 8.26
C VAL A 180 16.44 -41.44 8.93
N ASP A 181 16.22 -40.85 10.10
CA ASP A 181 14.93 -40.96 10.79
C ASP A 181 13.81 -40.31 9.97
N PHE A 182 12.62 -40.91 10.01
CA PHE A 182 11.48 -40.49 9.22
C PHE A 182 10.32 -40.04 10.11
N ALA A 183 9.70 -38.91 9.81
CA ALA A 183 8.41 -38.53 10.36
C ALA A 183 7.36 -38.48 9.24
N GLY A 184 6.29 -39.26 9.40
CA GLY A 184 5.17 -39.27 8.45
C GLY A 184 4.16 -38.19 8.78
N VAL A 185 3.62 -37.50 7.77
CA VAL A 185 2.47 -36.59 7.95
C VAL A 185 1.28 -37.02 7.09
N THR A 186 0.07 -37.10 7.65
CA THR A 186 -1.12 -37.62 6.95
C THR A 186 -1.90 -36.54 6.20
N HIS A 187 -1.18 -35.58 5.60
CA HIS A 187 -1.77 -34.52 4.77
C HIS A 187 -2.20 -35.01 3.38
N GLY A 188 -1.46 -35.99 2.85
CA GLY A 188 -1.69 -36.55 1.52
C GLY A 188 -2.73 -37.67 1.51
N VAL A 189 -2.58 -38.59 0.55
CA VAL A 189 -3.49 -39.72 0.35
C VAL A 189 -3.05 -41.00 1.07
N THR A 190 -1.84 -41.02 1.63
CA THR A 190 -1.29 -42.17 2.37
C THR A 190 -1.85 -42.19 3.79
N SER A 191 -2.40 -43.32 4.19
CA SER A 191 -2.91 -43.50 5.56
C SER A 191 -1.80 -43.67 6.59
N ALA A 192 -2.11 -43.36 7.85
CA ALA A 192 -1.22 -43.66 8.98
C ALA A 192 -0.85 -45.15 9.07
N GLU A 193 -1.77 -46.05 8.71
CA GLU A 193 -1.52 -47.49 8.68
C GLU A 193 -0.46 -47.88 7.63
N GLU A 194 -0.53 -47.26 6.44
CA GLU A 194 0.46 -47.49 5.37
C GLU A 194 1.84 -46.95 5.73
N LEU A 195 1.91 -45.75 6.33
CA LEU A 195 3.17 -45.18 6.83
C LEU A 195 3.73 -46.00 8.00
N GLY A 196 2.86 -46.56 8.85
CA GLY A 196 3.21 -47.39 9.99
C GLY A 196 3.96 -48.69 9.63
N LYS A 197 3.90 -49.12 8.36
CA LYS A 197 4.65 -50.29 7.85
C LYS A 197 6.15 -50.02 7.67
N TYR A 198 6.58 -48.76 7.73
CA TYR A 198 7.97 -48.34 7.57
C TYR A 198 8.56 -47.89 8.92
N PRO A 199 9.89 -48.00 9.11
CA PRO A 199 10.56 -47.39 10.26
C PRO A 199 10.31 -45.88 10.30
N HIS A 200 9.78 -45.39 11.41
CA HIS A 200 9.45 -43.99 11.62
C HIS A 200 9.70 -43.59 13.08
N TRP A 201 9.96 -42.32 13.28
CA TRP A 201 10.04 -41.66 14.58
C TRP A 201 8.63 -41.32 15.09
N LYS A 202 7.81 -40.67 14.25
CA LYS A 202 6.44 -40.27 14.57
C LYS A 202 5.59 -40.24 13.30
N ILE A 203 4.30 -40.57 13.42
CA ILE A 203 3.29 -40.31 12.40
C ILE A 203 2.36 -39.24 12.96
N MET A 204 2.22 -38.16 12.21
CA MET A 204 1.59 -36.93 12.66
C MET A 204 0.40 -36.61 11.77
N ASN A 205 -0.62 -35.99 12.34
CA ASN A 205 -1.76 -35.47 11.57
C ASN A 205 -1.50 -34.04 11.08
N SER A 206 -0.61 -33.31 11.76
CA SER A 206 -0.19 -31.96 11.39
C SER A 206 1.30 -31.76 11.65
N LEU A 207 1.94 -30.86 10.89
CA LEU A 207 3.34 -30.49 11.11
C LEU A 207 3.56 -29.81 12.48
N GLU A 208 2.53 -29.28 13.14
CA GLU A 208 2.66 -28.65 14.47
C GLU A 208 3.18 -29.64 15.53
N GLU A 209 2.87 -30.93 15.36
CA GLU A 209 3.31 -32.02 16.24
C GLU A 209 4.85 -32.23 16.24
N LEU A 210 5.57 -31.63 15.29
CA LEU A 210 7.04 -31.56 15.29
C LEU A 210 7.60 -30.68 16.41
N LEU A 211 6.80 -29.72 16.90
CA LEU A 211 7.21 -28.76 17.93
C LEU A 211 6.83 -29.23 19.34
N GLU A 212 6.01 -30.27 19.46
CA GLU A 212 5.64 -30.86 20.73
C GLU A 212 6.83 -31.57 21.36
N THR A 213 7.14 -31.24 22.61
CA THR A 213 8.09 -32.02 23.39
C THR A 213 7.42 -33.32 23.83
N ASP A 214 7.85 -34.45 23.26
CA ASP A 214 7.51 -35.77 23.78
C ASP A 214 8.07 -35.90 25.21
N GLU A 215 7.19 -35.94 26.21
CA GLU A 215 7.55 -36.40 27.54
C GLU A 215 7.81 -37.91 27.46
N GLN A 216 9.10 -38.31 27.41
CA GLN A 216 9.52 -39.68 27.70
C GLN A 216 10.71 -39.70 28.66
N PRO A 217 10.82 -40.77 29.48
CA PRO A 217 11.34 -40.70 30.85
C PRO A 217 12.86 -40.60 30.96
N THR A 218 13.26 -40.01 32.08
CA THR A 218 14.61 -39.72 32.56
C THR A 218 15.66 -40.80 32.32
N HIS A 219 16.73 -40.44 31.63
CA HIS A 219 18.07 -41.03 31.79
C HIS A 219 19.09 -39.93 32.16
N PRO A 220 20.13 -40.28 32.93
CA PRO A 220 20.78 -39.37 33.86
C PRO A 220 21.67 -38.32 33.17
N VAL A 221 21.66 -37.14 33.80
CA VAL A 221 22.43 -35.94 33.47
C VAL A 221 23.91 -36.27 33.30
N VAL A 222 24.38 -36.20 32.04
CA VAL A 222 25.81 -35.99 31.76
C VAL A 222 26.03 -34.48 31.73
N ASN A 223 26.88 -33.99 32.63
CA ASN A 223 27.28 -32.59 32.69
C ASN A 223 27.80 -32.12 31.32
N PRO A 224 27.38 -30.94 30.82
CA PRO A 224 27.87 -30.47 29.53
C PRO A 224 29.38 -30.20 29.60
N PRO A 225 30.17 -30.59 28.59
CA PRO A 225 31.56 -30.20 28.52
C PRO A 225 31.63 -28.67 28.38
N SER A 226 32.62 -28.08 29.03
CA SER A 226 32.96 -26.66 28.97
C SER A 226 33.04 -26.20 27.51
N VAL A 227 32.07 -25.37 27.12
CA VAL A 227 32.05 -24.73 25.80
C VAL A 227 33.35 -23.92 25.65
N PRO A 228 34.23 -24.22 24.68
CA PRO A 228 35.35 -23.35 24.41
C PRO A 228 34.81 -22.01 23.93
N VAL A 229 35.30 -20.93 24.53
CA VAL A 229 35.00 -19.56 24.11
C VAL A 229 35.33 -19.42 22.63
N ILE A 230 34.30 -19.43 21.79
CA ILE A 230 34.44 -19.14 20.36
C ILE A 230 34.78 -17.65 20.27
N VAL A 231 36.08 -17.37 20.19
CA VAL A 231 36.58 -16.06 19.78
C VAL A 231 36.08 -15.85 18.35
N SER A 232 35.12 -14.93 18.17
CA SER A 232 34.56 -14.63 16.86
C SER A 232 35.71 -14.22 15.93
N ARG A 233 36.10 -15.10 15.00
CA ARG A 233 36.96 -14.69 13.89
C ARG A 233 36.12 -13.77 13.02
N ARG A 234 36.50 -12.48 13.01
CA ARG A 234 35.95 -11.51 12.06
C ARG A 234 36.25 -12.02 10.67
N THR A 235 35.23 -12.48 9.96
CA THR A 235 35.28 -12.70 8.52
C THR A 235 35.82 -11.43 7.85
N PRO A 236 36.76 -11.53 6.89
CA PRO A 236 37.21 -10.35 6.16
C PRO A 236 36.00 -9.76 5.45
N CYS A 237 35.63 -8.53 5.82
CA CYS A 237 34.57 -7.80 5.14
C CYS A 237 34.96 -7.65 3.67
N ARG A 238 34.38 -8.48 2.79
CA ARG A 238 34.35 -8.16 1.35
C ARG A 238 33.76 -6.75 1.23
N LYS A 239 34.54 -5.82 0.68
CA LYS A 239 34.04 -4.50 0.29
C LYS A 239 32.89 -4.75 -0.69
N LYS A 240 31.64 -4.71 -0.21
CA LYS A 240 30.46 -4.77 -1.09
C LYS A 240 30.64 -3.70 -2.15
N MET A 241 30.47 -4.02 -3.43
CA MET A 241 30.48 -3.00 -4.49
C MET A 241 29.33 -1.99 -4.27
N ILE A 242 29.39 -0.82 -4.90
CA ILE A 242 28.31 0.15 -4.82
C ILE A 242 27.06 -0.50 -5.43
N ASN A 243 25.96 -0.55 -4.65
CA ASN A 243 24.71 -1.12 -5.15
C ASN A 243 24.23 -0.22 -6.30
N ILE A 244 23.81 -0.81 -7.43
CA ILE A 244 23.28 -0.09 -8.61
C ILE A 244 22.22 0.95 -8.22
N TRP A 245 21.37 0.64 -7.25
CA TRP A 245 20.37 1.57 -6.72
C TRP A 245 20.96 2.79 -6.01
N GLN A 246 22.12 2.65 -5.35
CA GLN A 246 22.81 3.79 -4.73
C GLN A 246 23.43 4.72 -5.78
N ILE A 247 23.89 4.15 -6.90
CA ILE A 247 24.41 4.92 -8.05
C ILE A 247 23.25 5.65 -8.74
N LEU A 248 22.13 4.96 -8.97
CA LEU A 248 20.93 5.54 -9.55
C LEU A 248 20.38 6.69 -8.68
N ILE A 249 20.29 6.52 -7.37
CA ILE A 249 19.83 7.59 -6.47
C ILE A 249 20.79 8.79 -6.51
N LEU A 250 22.10 8.57 -6.49
CA LEU A 250 23.07 9.66 -6.60
C LEU A 250 23.01 10.35 -7.97
N ALA A 251 22.87 9.59 -9.05
CA ALA A 251 22.75 10.11 -10.40
C ALA A 251 21.46 10.93 -10.57
N VAL A 252 20.34 10.46 -10.02
CA VAL A 252 19.06 11.17 -10.04
C VAL A 252 19.12 12.45 -9.19
N LEU A 253 19.69 12.40 -7.98
CA LEU A 253 19.83 13.60 -7.14
C LEU A 253 20.81 14.62 -7.74
N LEU A 254 21.87 14.15 -8.39
CA LEU A 254 22.81 15.02 -9.10
C LEU A 254 22.15 15.64 -10.34
N TRP A 255 21.41 14.84 -11.11
CA TRP A 255 20.62 15.32 -12.24
C TRP A 255 19.62 16.40 -11.81
N LEU A 256 18.84 16.11 -10.76
CA LEU A 256 17.89 17.05 -10.17
C LEU A 256 18.57 18.31 -9.63
N SER A 257 19.84 18.24 -9.19
CA SER A 257 20.59 19.42 -8.75
C SER A 257 21.04 20.32 -9.90
N PHE A 258 21.23 19.79 -11.10
CA PHE A 258 21.48 20.60 -12.31
C PHE A 258 20.21 21.23 -12.87
N GLU A 259 19.06 20.62 -12.59
CA GLU A 259 17.74 21.10 -12.97
C GLU A 259 17.14 22.06 -11.92
N GLU A 260 17.78 22.16 -10.75
CA GLU A 260 17.47 23.12 -9.69
C GLU A 260 18.09 24.49 -10.04
N GLY A 261 17.24 25.52 -10.14
CA GLY A 261 17.69 26.89 -10.46
C GLY A 261 18.51 27.54 -9.34
N GLU A 262 19.17 28.66 -9.66
CA GLU A 262 20.19 29.32 -8.81
C GLU A 262 19.72 29.74 -7.40
N ASP A 263 18.41 29.79 -7.15
CA ASP A 263 17.81 30.22 -5.88
C ASP A 263 17.58 29.10 -4.85
N SER A 264 17.72 27.81 -5.21
CA SER A 264 17.62 26.70 -4.25
C SER A 264 18.68 25.62 -4.47
N ASN A 265 19.28 25.16 -3.38
CA ASN A 265 20.35 24.15 -3.40
C ASN A 265 19.91 22.84 -2.71
N VAL A 266 18.61 22.55 -2.65
CA VAL A 266 18.05 21.48 -1.84
C VAL A 266 18.49 20.11 -2.34
N PHE A 267 18.45 19.87 -3.65
CA PHE A 267 18.89 18.62 -4.27
C PHE A 267 20.41 18.50 -4.31
N LEU A 268 21.13 19.62 -4.43
CA LEU A 268 22.59 19.65 -4.27
C LEU A 268 23.01 19.25 -2.85
N TRP A 269 22.38 19.83 -1.82
CA TRP A 269 22.61 19.45 -0.42
C TRP A 269 22.18 18.01 -0.14
N ALA A 270 21.06 17.55 -0.71
CA ALA A 270 20.62 16.16 -0.59
C ALA A 270 21.61 15.19 -1.26
N PHE A 271 22.13 15.51 -2.45
CA PHE A 271 23.17 14.75 -3.12
C PHE A 271 24.43 14.67 -2.26
N ILE A 272 24.92 15.81 -1.75
CA ILE A 272 26.10 15.87 -0.88
C ILE A 272 25.90 15.05 0.39
N LEU A 273 24.74 15.14 1.05
CA LEU A 273 24.43 14.40 2.27
C LEU A 273 24.32 12.88 2.03
N VAL A 274 23.68 12.46 0.93
CA VAL A 274 23.56 11.04 0.56
C VAL A 274 24.91 10.47 0.15
N LEU A 275 25.71 11.22 -0.60
CA LEU A 275 27.08 10.86 -0.97
C LEU A 275 27.95 10.72 0.28
N LEU A 276 27.92 11.69 1.19
CA LEU A 276 28.62 11.63 2.48
C LEU A 276 28.15 10.45 3.33
N TYR A 277 26.85 10.16 3.38
CA TYR A 277 26.32 8.99 4.10
C TYR A 277 26.84 7.68 3.52
N ILE A 278 26.89 7.54 2.18
CA ILE A 278 27.42 6.35 1.51
C ILE A 278 28.93 6.20 1.79
N LEU A 279 29.70 7.28 1.68
CA LEU A 279 31.14 7.29 1.92
C LEU A 279 31.50 7.00 3.38
N THR A 280 30.71 7.52 4.34
CA THR A 280 30.90 7.25 5.78
C THR A 280 30.53 5.82 6.16
N LYS A 281 29.39 5.30 5.67
CA LYS A 281 28.97 3.90 5.88
C LYS A 281 30.01 2.91 5.33
N ARG A 282 30.71 3.27 4.26
CA ARG A 282 31.74 2.45 3.61
C ARG A 282 33.16 2.69 4.12
N ARG A 283 33.35 3.55 5.14
CA ARG A 283 34.65 3.95 5.72
C ARG A 283 35.67 4.44 4.68
N ILE A 284 35.22 5.21 3.69
CA ILE A 284 36.09 5.79 2.66
C ILE A 284 36.67 7.13 3.11
N LEU A 285 35.94 7.90 3.93
CA LEU A 285 36.46 9.16 4.50
C LEU A 285 37.38 8.93 5.72
N PRO A 286 38.47 9.71 5.88
CA PRO A 286 39.35 9.64 7.04
C PRO A 286 38.63 10.08 8.33
N ASN A 287 38.90 9.38 9.43
CA ASN A 287 38.25 9.59 10.75
C ASN A 287 38.37 11.02 11.31
N ARG A 288 39.30 11.84 10.78
CA ARG A 288 39.52 13.23 11.20
C ARG A 288 38.33 14.16 10.88
N ILE A 289 37.66 13.94 9.74
CA ILE A 289 36.51 14.75 9.30
C ILE A 289 35.23 14.37 10.05
N LEU A 290 35.08 13.09 10.43
CA LEU A 290 33.89 12.54 11.10
C LEU A 290 33.75 12.87 12.60
N ASN A 291 34.76 13.52 13.17
CA ASN A 291 34.83 13.90 14.57
C ASN A 291 34.84 15.42 14.78
N SER A 292 34.42 16.21 13.77
CA SER A 292 34.28 17.66 13.96
C SER A 292 33.11 17.98 14.92
N PRO A 293 33.22 19.05 15.73
CA PRO A 293 32.17 19.44 16.69
C PRO A 293 30.79 19.65 16.06
N TRP A 294 30.76 20.09 14.79
CA TRP A 294 29.52 20.40 14.07
C TRP A 294 28.80 19.14 13.56
N TRP A 295 29.52 18.03 13.34
CA TRP A 295 28.95 16.78 12.81
C TRP A 295 28.56 15.76 13.89
N LEU A 296 29.07 15.93 15.11
CA LEU A 296 28.81 15.06 16.25
C LEU A 296 27.31 14.94 16.60
N PRO A 297 26.50 16.03 16.62
CA PRO A 297 25.07 15.94 16.93
C PRO A 297 24.28 15.15 15.88
N CYS A 298 24.58 15.37 14.59
CA CYS A 298 23.96 14.66 13.47
C CYS A 298 24.35 13.18 13.45
N LYS A 299 25.63 12.85 13.70
CA LYS A 299 26.11 11.47 13.80
C LYS A 299 25.43 10.71 14.94
N ILE A 300 25.25 11.34 16.10
CA ILE A 300 24.55 10.74 17.25
C ILE A 300 23.07 10.49 16.91
N ARG A 301 22.38 11.48 16.33
CA ARG A 301 20.95 11.35 15.95
C ARG A 301 20.73 10.32 14.85
N LEU A 302 21.56 10.32 13.81
CA LEU A 302 21.51 9.33 12.73
C LEU A 302 21.83 7.93 13.24
N ARG A 303 22.80 7.78 14.14
CA ARG A 303 23.12 6.50 14.78
C ARG A 303 21.98 6.03 15.67
N ALA A 304 21.35 6.90 16.44
CA ALA A 304 20.18 6.56 17.27
C ALA A 304 18.98 6.14 16.41
N LEU A 305 18.73 6.84 15.31
CA LEU A 305 17.65 6.53 14.36
C LEU A 305 17.92 5.20 13.63
N HIS A 306 19.17 4.96 13.23
CA HIS A 306 19.61 3.68 12.66
C HIS A 306 19.51 2.54 13.67
N ILE A 307 19.92 2.74 14.93
CA ILE A 307 19.75 1.75 16.00
C ILE A 307 18.27 1.44 16.21
N LYS A 308 17.39 2.44 16.15
CA LYS A 308 15.93 2.27 16.33
C LYS A 308 15.25 1.63 15.11
N MET A 309 15.81 1.79 13.91
CA MET A 309 15.35 1.10 12.70
C MET A 309 15.86 -0.34 12.59
N VAL A 310 17.06 -0.63 13.12
CA VAL A 310 17.70 -1.96 13.08
C VAL A 310 17.32 -2.82 14.28
N GLN A 311 17.09 -2.23 15.46
CA GLN A 311 16.41 -2.93 16.54
C GLN A 311 14.96 -3.13 16.11
N GLY A 312 14.63 -4.36 15.72
CA GLY A 312 13.24 -4.79 15.66
C GLY A 312 12.52 -4.44 16.98
N LYS A 313 11.20 -4.36 16.96
CA LYS A 313 10.42 -4.17 18.20
C LYS A 313 10.92 -5.22 19.21
N LYS A 314 11.49 -4.78 20.34
CA LYS A 314 11.85 -5.68 21.43
C LYS A 314 10.62 -6.54 21.71
N THR A 315 10.76 -7.86 21.61
CA THR A 315 9.73 -8.77 22.05
C THR A 315 9.50 -8.48 23.53
N PRO A 316 8.29 -8.03 23.93
CA PRO A 316 8.01 -7.85 25.34
C PRO A 316 8.22 -9.21 26.03
N PRO A 317 8.80 -9.23 27.25
CA PRO A 317 9.01 -10.47 27.98
C PRO A 317 7.68 -11.23 28.09
N MET A 318 7.74 -12.56 27.96
CA MET A 318 6.57 -13.41 28.17
C MET A 318 6.03 -13.15 29.57
N SER A 319 4.78 -12.71 29.63
CA SER A 319 4.08 -12.53 30.90
C SER A 319 3.39 -13.84 31.26
N GLU A 320 3.69 -14.36 32.45
CA GLU A 320 3.15 -15.62 32.98
C GLU A 320 1.68 -15.51 33.41
N GLU A 321 1.13 -14.30 33.47
CA GLU A 321 -0.27 -14.08 33.87
C GLU A 321 -1.27 -14.58 32.82
N SER A 322 -2.24 -15.40 33.25
CA SER A 322 -3.35 -15.88 32.43
C SER A 322 -4.38 -14.77 32.17
N ASN A 323 -4.80 -14.63 30.91
CA ASN A 323 -5.78 -13.62 30.48
C ASN A 323 -6.86 -14.26 29.62
N ILE A 324 -8.06 -13.69 29.64
CA ILE A 324 -9.17 -14.09 28.78
C ILE A 324 -9.16 -13.21 27.54
N CYS A 325 -9.13 -13.83 26.36
CA CYS A 325 -9.16 -13.10 25.10
C CYS A 325 -10.50 -12.38 24.89
N LEU A 326 -10.46 -11.05 24.66
CA LEU A 326 -11.68 -10.26 24.37
C LEU A 326 -12.38 -10.66 23.07
N ASN A 327 -11.69 -11.36 22.17
CA ASN A 327 -12.21 -11.72 20.86
C ASN A 327 -12.87 -13.11 20.83
N CYS A 328 -12.19 -14.13 21.37
CA CYS A 328 -12.63 -15.54 21.32
C CYS A 328 -12.85 -16.17 22.70
N GLU A 329 -12.76 -15.36 23.77
CA GLU A 329 -13.02 -15.75 25.16
C GLU A 329 -12.12 -16.89 25.69
N THR A 330 -11.08 -17.26 24.93
CA THR A 330 -10.15 -18.32 25.31
C THR A 330 -9.14 -17.80 26.32
N ALA A 331 -8.89 -18.58 27.38
CA ALA A 331 -7.84 -18.29 28.34
C ALA A 331 -6.47 -18.59 27.72
N TYR A 332 -5.52 -17.66 27.83
CA TYR A 332 -4.17 -17.81 27.27
C TYR A 332 -3.13 -17.09 28.14
N THR A 333 -1.89 -17.54 28.02
CA THR A 333 -0.69 -16.93 28.62
C THR A 333 0.18 -16.30 27.52
N GLY A 334 0.93 -15.26 27.84
CA GLY A 334 1.76 -14.54 26.87
C GLY A 334 1.13 -13.30 26.22
N SER A 335 1.81 -12.74 25.21
CA SER A 335 1.47 -11.42 24.64
C SER A 335 0.37 -11.43 23.58
N TYR A 336 0.03 -12.59 23.01
CA TYR A 336 -1.01 -12.75 21.99
C TYR A 336 -1.82 -14.01 22.27
N CYS A 337 -3.11 -13.97 21.96
CA CYS A 337 -4.00 -15.11 22.10
C CYS A 337 -3.60 -16.20 21.10
N ASN A 338 -3.31 -17.39 21.60
CA ASN A 338 -2.98 -18.59 20.82
C ASN A 338 -4.09 -19.04 19.87
N ARG A 339 -5.37 -18.75 20.17
CA ARG A 339 -6.49 -19.17 19.31
C ARG A 339 -6.81 -18.24 18.14
N CYS A 340 -6.78 -16.92 18.38
CA CYS A 340 -7.21 -15.95 17.37
C CYS A 340 -6.16 -14.89 17.02
N GLY A 341 -5.01 -14.87 17.69
CA GLY A 341 -3.95 -13.90 17.46
C GLY A 341 -4.15 -12.53 18.13
N GLN A 342 -5.18 -12.36 18.97
CA GLN A 342 -5.46 -11.07 19.62
C GLN A 342 -4.32 -10.67 20.55
N SER A 343 -3.72 -9.51 20.33
CA SER A 343 -2.75 -8.93 21.28
C SER A 343 -3.38 -8.80 22.67
N ARG A 344 -2.66 -9.24 23.71
CA ARG A 344 -2.99 -9.06 25.12
C ARG A 344 -3.15 -7.60 25.49
N ASN A 345 -2.26 -6.77 24.99
CA ASN A 345 -2.36 -5.35 25.20
C ASN A 345 -3.33 -4.76 24.16
N THR A 346 -4.61 -4.68 24.51
CA THR A 346 -5.63 -3.89 23.81
C THR A 346 -5.91 -2.61 24.57
N PRO A 347 -4.96 -1.67 24.66
CA PRO A 347 -5.22 -0.46 25.40
C PRO A 347 -6.34 0.30 24.70
N ARG A 348 -7.11 1.01 25.51
CA ARG A 348 -8.03 2.02 25.02
C ARG A 348 -7.26 3.02 24.15
N TYR A 349 -7.83 3.40 23.02
CA TYR A 349 -7.10 4.24 22.07
C TYR A 349 -6.80 5.63 22.64
N ARG A 350 -5.55 6.06 22.42
CA ARG A 350 -5.05 7.42 22.64
C ARG A 350 -4.54 7.97 21.31
N PHE A 351 -4.52 9.28 21.16
CA PHE A 351 -4.14 9.97 19.92
C PHE A 351 -2.82 9.47 19.29
N SER A 352 -1.76 9.30 20.11
CA SER A 352 -0.44 8.83 19.66
C SER A 352 -0.45 7.40 19.08
N ASN A 353 -1.29 6.52 19.59
CA ASN A 353 -1.42 5.15 19.13
C ASN A 353 -2.34 5.03 17.91
N ALA A 354 -3.33 5.92 17.78
CA ALA A 354 -4.19 5.99 16.60
C ALA A 354 -3.39 6.36 15.35
N PHE A 355 -2.55 7.40 15.42
CA PHE A 355 -1.73 7.86 14.29
C PHE A 355 -0.78 6.77 13.75
N ARG A 356 -0.12 6.03 14.66
CA ARG A 356 0.77 4.91 14.27
C ARG A 356 0.02 3.76 13.57
N ASN A 357 -1.23 3.51 13.95
CA ASN A 357 -2.05 2.46 13.34
C ASN A 357 -2.60 2.86 11.97
N ILE A 358 -2.80 4.16 11.71
CA ILE A 358 -3.15 4.69 10.38
C ILE A 358 -1.98 4.45 9.42
N LEU A 359 -0.75 4.81 9.82
CA LEU A 359 0.42 4.71 8.95
C LEU A 359 0.84 3.26 8.65
N GLY A 360 0.69 2.35 9.63
CA GLY A 360 1.00 0.93 9.45
C GLY A 360 -0.10 0.11 8.75
N GLY A 361 -1.21 0.73 8.35
CA GLY A 361 -2.34 0.05 7.72
C GLY A 361 -2.27 -0.04 6.19
N PHE A 362 -1.42 0.73 5.52
CA PHE A 362 -1.44 0.80 4.06
C PHE A 362 -0.88 -0.44 3.34
N THR A 363 -0.38 -1.46 4.05
CA THR A 363 0.32 -2.61 3.44
C THR A 363 -0.32 -3.98 3.68
N ASN A 364 -1.37 -4.10 4.50
CA ASN A 364 -2.00 -5.39 4.82
C ASN A 364 -3.54 -5.30 4.71
N ILE A 365 -4.12 -5.95 3.69
CA ILE A 365 -5.56 -6.19 3.58
C ILE A 365 -5.83 -7.58 4.17
N ASP A 366 -6.38 -7.62 5.38
CA ASP A 366 -6.55 -8.83 6.19
C ASP A 366 -7.96 -9.47 6.03
N ASN A 367 -8.11 -10.73 6.47
CA ASN A 367 -9.32 -11.58 6.46
C ASN A 367 -10.58 -11.06 7.22
N GLY A 368 -10.64 -9.76 7.57
CA GLY A 368 -11.78 -9.11 8.25
C GLY A 368 -12.59 -8.14 7.38
N PHE A 369 -12.13 -7.82 6.16
CA PHE A 369 -12.74 -6.79 5.31
C PHE A 369 -14.18 -7.13 4.92
N GLY A 370 -14.43 -8.34 4.38
CA GLY A 370 -15.77 -8.75 3.96
C GLY A 370 -16.80 -8.75 5.10
N ARG A 371 -16.40 -9.26 6.28
CA ARG A 371 -17.23 -9.21 7.49
C ARG A 371 -17.55 -7.78 7.91
N THR A 372 -16.56 -6.89 7.85
CA THR A 372 -16.76 -5.46 8.16
C THR A 372 -17.78 -4.83 7.23
N LEU A 373 -17.72 -5.10 5.93
CA LEU A 373 -18.71 -4.58 4.97
C LEU A 373 -20.12 -5.10 5.28
N LEU A 374 -20.27 -6.40 5.53
CA LEU A 374 -21.57 -7.01 5.84
C LEU A 374 -22.16 -6.45 7.14
N ASP A 375 -21.35 -6.36 8.19
CA ASP A 375 -21.80 -5.88 9.50
C ASP A 375 -22.07 -4.35 9.49
N LEU A 376 -21.38 -3.57 8.65
CA LEU A 376 -21.72 -2.15 8.40
C LEU A 376 -23.07 -1.98 7.72
N LEU A 377 -23.52 -2.94 6.90
CA LEU A 377 -24.85 -2.89 6.27
C LEU A 377 -25.96 -3.37 7.21
N TYR A 378 -25.72 -4.46 7.95
CA TYR A 378 -26.76 -5.13 8.73
C TYR A 378 -26.86 -4.65 10.19
N ARG A 379 -25.73 -4.42 10.86
CA ARG A 379 -25.64 -4.15 12.31
C ARG A 379 -24.54 -3.13 12.66
N PRO A 380 -24.52 -1.95 12.01
CA PRO A 380 -23.40 -1.02 12.04
C PRO A 380 -22.99 -0.57 13.45
N GLY A 381 -23.94 -0.09 14.26
CA GLY A 381 -23.61 0.41 15.60
C GLY A 381 -23.16 -0.71 16.56
N TYR A 382 -23.64 -1.95 16.37
CA TYR A 382 -23.14 -3.10 17.13
C TYR A 382 -21.70 -3.45 16.75
N MET A 383 -21.38 -3.41 15.47
CA MET A 383 -20.02 -3.65 14.95
C MET A 383 -19.04 -2.60 15.47
N ILE A 384 -19.40 -1.31 15.37
CA ILE A 384 -18.58 -0.19 15.88
C ILE A 384 -18.32 -0.38 17.39
N ARG A 385 -19.35 -0.77 18.14
CA ARG A 385 -19.23 -1.04 19.58
C ARG A 385 -18.27 -2.19 19.88
N ASP A 386 -18.38 -3.30 19.16
CA ASP A 386 -17.51 -4.47 19.32
C ASP A 386 -16.04 -4.10 19.05
N PHE A 387 -15.78 -3.34 17.99
CA PHE A 387 -14.44 -2.87 17.64
C PHE A 387 -13.82 -1.99 18.73
N ILE A 388 -14.59 -1.02 19.24
CA ILE A 388 -14.14 -0.12 20.31
C ILE A 388 -13.93 -0.88 21.62
N ALA A 389 -14.79 -1.88 21.91
CA ALA A 389 -14.68 -2.75 23.07
C ALA A 389 -13.47 -3.69 23.03
N GLY A 390 -12.79 -3.83 21.88
CA GLY A 390 -11.53 -4.56 21.76
C GLY A 390 -11.56 -5.80 20.87
N LYS A 391 -12.71 -6.17 20.29
CA LYS A 391 -12.88 -7.29 19.35
C LYS A 391 -12.35 -6.93 17.95
N ARG A 392 -11.05 -6.64 17.86
CA ARG A 392 -10.45 -5.92 16.71
C ARG A 392 -10.02 -6.83 15.56
N ILE A 393 -9.77 -8.12 15.77
CA ILE A 393 -9.37 -9.04 14.69
C ILE A 393 -10.50 -9.29 13.68
N LEU A 394 -11.74 -9.28 14.15
CA LEU A 394 -12.91 -9.57 13.31
C LEU A 394 -13.21 -8.47 12.29
N TYR A 395 -12.67 -7.26 12.50
CA TYR A 395 -13.03 -6.08 11.71
C TYR A 395 -11.79 -5.37 11.16
N PHE A 396 -11.92 -4.87 9.94
CA PHE A 396 -10.91 -4.10 9.25
C PHE A 396 -10.90 -2.66 9.76
N ARG A 397 -9.71 -2.06 9.94
CA ARG A 397 -9.59 -0.78 10.67
C ARG A 397 -10.27 0.35 9.88
N PRO A 398 -10.95 1.29 10.56
CA PRO A 398 -11.90 2.21 9.92
C PRO A 398 -11.27 3.08 8.83
N PHE A 399 -10.06 3.61 9.05
CA PHE A 399 -9.40 4.45 8.07
C PHE A 399 -8.93 3.67 6.84
N GLN A 400 -8.44 2.44 7.01
CA GLN A 400 -8.09 1.58 5.87
C GLN A 400 -9.35 1.24 5.07
N THR A 401 -10.43 0.86 5.75
CA THR A 401 -11.74 0.61 5.14
C THR A 401 -12.20 1.82 4.34
N LEU A 402 -12.06 3.03 4.89
CA LEU A 402 -12.44 4.28 4.22
C LEU A 402 -11.66 4.51 2.93
N PHE A 403 -10.33 4.32 2.94
CA PHE A 403 -9.50 4.49 1.75
C PHE A 403 -9.84 3.45 0.66
N VAL A 404 -10.03 2.19 1.05
CA VAL A 404 -10.41 1.11 0.13
C VAL A 404 -11.78 1.41 -0.49
N LEU A 405 -12.78 1.78 0.32
CA LEU A 405 -14.11 2.14 -0.17
C LEU A 405 -14.09 3.38 -1.06
N ALA A 406 -13.23 4.37 -0.77
CA ALA A 406 -13.10 5.52 -1.64
C ALA A 406 -12.51 5.18 -3.01
N ALA A 407 -11.50 4.30 -3.05
CA ALA A 407 -10.96 3.80 -4.31
C ALA A 407 -12.00 3.00 -5.10
N LEU A 408 -12.74 2.11 -4.43
CA LEU A 408 -13.84 1.35 -5.04
C LEU A 408 -14.95 2.27 -5.55
N TYR A 409 -15.27 3.34 -4.82
CA TYR A 409 -16.24 4.33 -5.25
C TYR A 409 -15.80 5.06 -6.52
N ILE A 410 -14.54 5.50 -6.60
CA ILE A 410 -14.00 6.13 -7.82
C ILE A 410 -14.10 5.17 -9.01
N MET A 411 -13.74 3.91 -8.80
CA MET A 411 -13.85 2.87 -9.82
C MET A 411 -15.30 2.60 -10.24
N ALA A 412 -16.24 2.60 -9.29
CA ALA A 412 -17.67 2.45 -9.56
C ALA A 412 -18.22 3.63 -10.37
N VAL A 413 -17.81 4.87 -10.07
CA VAL A 413 -18.16 6.06 -10.86
C VAL A 413 -17.63 5.93 -12.29
N GLN A 414 -16.39 5.48 -12.48
CA GLN A 414 -15.83 5.25 -13.83
C GLN A 414 -16.59 4.20 -14.65
N LEU A 415 -17.19 3.21 -13.98
CA LEU A 415 -17.97 2.16 -14.63
C LEU A 415 -19.40 2.58 -14.96
N VAL A 416 -20.06 3.31 -14.06
CA VAL A 416 -21.48 3.69 -14.19
C VAL A 416 -21.64 4.97 -14.99
N ASP A 417 -20.81 5.97 -14.71
CA ASP A 417 -20.91 7.31 -15.29
C ASP A 417 -19.50 7.84 -15.63
N PRO A 418 -18.89 7.32 -16.71
CA PRO A 418 -17.59 7.79 -17.17
C PRO A 418 -17.64 9.26 -17.62
N GLU A 419 -18.83 9.77 -17.94
CA GLU A 419 -19.07 11.14 -18.33
C GLU A 419 -19.09 12.09 -17.13
N ALA A 420 -19.56 11.72 -15.94
CA ALA A 420 -19.50 12.59 -14.75
C ALA A 420 -18.08 13.10 -14.41
N LEU A 421 -17.05 12.29 -14.69
CA LEU A 421 -15.65 12.72 -14.54
C LEU A 421 -15.16 13.57 -15.73
N LYS A 422 -15.76 13.42 -16.92
CA LYS A 422 -15.46 14.19 -18.15
C LYS A 422 -16.25 15.49 -18.26
N GLU A 423 -17.55 15.51 -17.98
CA GLU A 423 -18.43 16.69 -17.90
C GLU A 423 -17.85 17.74 -16.97
N LYS A 424 -17.25 17.35 -15.83
CA LYS A 424 -16.58 18.33 -14.94
C LYS A 424 -15.39 19.02 -15.63
N LYS A 425 -14.72 18.34 -16.56
CA LYS A 425 -13.62 18.85 -17.39
C LYS A 425 -14.16 19.73 -18.53
N GLU A 426 -15.19 19.27 -19.24
CA GLU A 426 -15.82 19.97 -20.37
C GLU A 426 -16.60 21.21 -19.93
N LYS A 427 -17.38 21.12 -18.85
CA LYS A 427 -18.12 22.25 -18.25
C LYS A 427 -17.16 23.32 -17.71
N SER A 428 -16.00 22.91 -17.18
CA SER A 428 -14.93 23.84 -16.78
C SER A 428 -14.26 24.52 -18.00
N GLN A 429 -14.10 23.81 -19.12
CA GLN A 429 -13.55 24.37 -20.36
C GLN A 429 -14.53 25.31 -21.07
N GLU A 430 -15.82 24.97 -21.13
CA GLU A 430 -16.85 25.80 -21.76
C GLU A 430 -17.11 27.08 -20.95
N VAL A 431 -17.11 27.00 -19.63
CA VAL A 431 -17.17 28.17 -18.75
C VAL A 431 -15.98 29.10 -18.99
N GLN A 432 -14.75 28.56 -19.03
CA GLN A 432 -13.56 29.36 -19.36
C GLN A 432 -13.61 29.98 -20.76
N ARG A 433 -14.23 29.30 -21.73
CA ARG A 433 -14.41 29.79 -23.09
C ARG A 433 -15.38 30.98 -23.11
N GLN A 434 -16.49 30.90 -22.38
CA GLN A 434 -17.48 31.97 -22.27
C GLN A 434 -16.91 33.22 -21.58
N GLU A 435 -16.10 33.06 -20.53
CA GLU A 435 -15.42 34.19 -19.87
C GLU A 435 -14.44 34.93 -20.78
N ILE A 436 -13.66 34.17 -21.56
CA ILE A 436 -12.69 34.76 -22.51
C ILE A 436 -13.43 35.53 -23.62
N LEU A 437 -14.57 35.01 -24.09
CA LEU A 437 -15.43 35.70 -25.06
C LEU A 437 -16.04 36.99 -24.48
N ALA A 438 -16.54 36.95 -23.24
CA ALA A 438 -17.08 38.11 -22.55
C ALA A 438 -16.02 39.20 -22.31
N ALA A 439 -14.82 38.81 -21.87
CA ALA A 439 -13.69 39.74 -21.68
C ALA A 439 -13.23 40.38 -22.99
N ARG A 440 -13.24 39.61 -24.10
CA ARG A 440 -12.93 40.12 -25.44
C ARG A 440 -13.96 41.18 -25.86
N GLU A 441 -15.24 40.92 -25.69
CA GLU A 441 -16.30 41.85 -26.09
C GLU A 441 -16.21 43.17 -25.31
N GLN A 442 -15.90 43.11 -24.01
CA GLN A 442 -15.66 44.30 -23.19
C GLN A 442 -14.45 45.12 -23.66
N LEU A 443 -13.35 44.47 -24.03
CA LEU A 443 -12.17 45.16 -24.57
C LEU A 443 -12.48 45.78 -25.94
N GLN A 444 -13.28 45.11 -26.76
CA GLN A 444 -13.65 45.60 -28.09
C GLN A 444 -14.52 46.87 -27.99
N LYS A 445 -15.47 46.91 -27.05
CA LYS A 445 -16.25 48.13 -26.73
C LYS A 445 -15.37 49.29 -26.22
N ARG A 446 -14.29 49.00 -25.48
CA ARG A 446 -13.34 50.04 -25.03
C ARG A 446 -12.47 50.61 -26.16
N ILE A 447 -12.17 49.80 -27.18
CA ILE A 447 -11.44 50.25 -28.38
C ILE A 447 -12.30 51.21 -29.19
N GLU A 448 -13.60 50.91 -29.33
CA GLU A 448 -14.56 51.74 -30.05
C GLU A 448 -14.81 53.09 -29.36
N GLY A 449 -14.73 53.14 -28.03
CA GLY A 449 -14.95 54.36 -27.23
C GLY A 449 -13.70 55.21 -26.95
N THR A 450 -12.52 54.81 -27.41
CA THR A 450 -11.25 55.55 -27.17
C THR A 450 -10.72 56.11 -28.48
N GLU A 451 -10.25 57.35 -28.52
CA GLU A 451 -9.67 57.95 -29.73
C GLU A 451 -8.13 57.85 -29.79
N ASP A 452 -7.48 57.62 -28.66
CA ASP A 452 -6.01 57.52 -28.53
C ASP A 452 -5.40 56.29 -29.23
N SER A 453 -4.48 56.53 -30.16
CA SER A 453 -3.84 55.49 -31.00
C SER A 453 -3.00 54.51 -30.19
N HIS A 454 -2.32 55.00 -29.13
CA HIS A 454 -1.46 54.13 -28.32
C HIS A 454 -2.29 53.17 -27.46
N THR A 455 -3.38 53.65 -26.87
CA THR A 455 -4.32 52.83 -26.10
C THR A 455 -5.04 51.80 -26.99
N LYS A 456 -5.37 52.15 -28.24
CA LYS A 456 -5.94 51.19 -29.23
C LYS A 456 -4.98 50.04 -29.52
N ASP A 457 -3.69 50.31 -29.73
CA ASP A 457 -2.69 49.28 -30.01
C ASP A 457 -2.50 48.31 -28.84
N VAL A 458 -2.47 48.83 -27.61
CA VAL A 458 -2.37 48.00 -26.40
C VAL A 458 -3.60 47.11 -26.23
N LEU A 459 -4.82 47.65 -26.44
CA LEU A 459 -6.06 46.88 -26.35
C LEU A 459 -6.18 45.83 -27.46
N ASN A 460 -5.76 46.15 -28.69
CA ASN A 460 -5.70 45.21 -29.81
C ASN A 460 -4.72 44.06 -29.54
N GLN A 461 -3.58 44.34 -28.91
CA GLN A 461 -2.62 43.33 -28.50
C GLN A 461 -3.18 42.40 -27.41
N ALA A 462 -3.98 42.94 -26.48
CA ALA A 462 -4.71 42.15 -25.48
C ALA A 462 -5.77 41.23 -26.11
N ILE A 463 -6.55 41.72 -27.09
CA ILE A 463 -7.53 40.91 -27.85
C ILE A 463 -6.83 39.80 -28.63
N LYS A 464 -5.68 40.08 -29.25
CA LYS A 464 -4.87 39.06 -29.95
C LYS A 464 -4.40 37.95 -28.99
N GLY A 465 -4.05 38.32 -27.76
CA GLY A 465 -3.73 37.37 -26.68
C GLY A 465 -4.91 36.48 -26.26
N LEU A 466 -6.11 37.05 -26.17
CA LEU A 466 -7.34 36.32 -25.85
C LEU A 466 -7.78 35.38 -26.99
N ASN A 467 -7.71 35.82 -28.25
CA ASN A 467 -8.01 34.98 -29.42
C ASN A 467 -7.08 33.76 -29.49
N LYS A 468 -5.78 33.96 -29.25
CA LYS A 468 -4.81 32.87 -29.17
C LYS A 468 -5.12 31.89 -28.03
N LYS A 469 -5.71 32.37 -26.93
CA LYS A 469 -6.14 31.52 -25.79
C LYS A 469 -7.41 30.72 -26.14
N LEU A 470 -8.29 31.28 -26.98
CA LEU A 470 -9.50 30.65 -27.49
C LEU A 470 -9.20 29.53 -28.51
N GLU A 471 -8.25 29.73 -29.41
CA GLU A 471 -7.81 28.71 -30.39
C GLU A 471 -7.19 27.47 -29.72
N ASN A 472 -6.48 27.66 -28.60
CA ASN A 472 -5.86 26.55 -27.86
C ASN A 472 -6.86 25.74 -27.00
N LEU A 473 -8.13 26.13 -26.93
CA LEU A 473 -9.16 25.39 -26.18
C LEU A 473 -9.85 24.30 -27.03
N GLY A 474 -9.67 24.30 -28.35
CA GLY A 474 -10.33 23.36 -29.30
C GLY A 474 -9.48 22.18 -29.80
N THR A 475 -8.26 22.00 -29.30
CA THR A 475 -7.38 20.88 -29.70
C THR A 475 -6.76 20.25 -28.45
N GLU A 476 -7.30 19.12 -28.00
CA GLU A 476 -6.61 18.26 -27.04
C GLU A 476 -5.37 17.66 -27.73
N ASP A 477 -4.21 18.30 -27.57
CA ASP A 477 -3.07 17.87 -26.74
C ASP A 477 -1.87 18.82 -27.03
N SER A 478 -1.91 20.03 -26.45
CA SER A 478 -1.29 21.21 -27.08
C SER A 478 0.12 21.59 -26.60
N THR A 479 0.71 20.94 -25.61
CA THR A 479 2.00 21.39 -25.03
C THR A 479 3.21 20.69 -25.64
N GLU A 480 3.18 19.37 -25.84
CA GLU A 480 4.32 18.64 -26.43
C GLU A 480 4.51 18.94 -27.93
N ILE A 481 3.42 18.95 -28.70
CA ILE A 481 3.47 19.20 -30.16
C ILE A 481 3.95 20.64 -30.43
N ARG A 482 3.50 21.61 -29.62
CA ARG A 482 3.90 23.02 -29.74
C ARG A 482 5.36 23.24 -29.34
N LYS A 483 5.84 22.55 -28.31
CA LYS A 483 7.27 22.54 -27.92
C LYS A 483 8.13 21.98 -29.05
N LYS A 484 7.72 20.86 -29.65
CA LYS A 484 8.44 20.20 -30.75
C LYS A 484 8.55 21.10 -32.00
N ASN A 485 7.48 21.79 -32.38
CA ASN A 485 7.47 22.69 -33.53
C ASN A 485 8.31 23.96 -33.31
N LEU A 486 8.32 24.51 -32.09
CA LEU A 486 9.16 25.67 -31.74
C LEU A 486 10.65 25.32 -31.70
N ILE A 487 11.02 24.11 -31.26
CA ILE A 487 12.40 23.61 -31.30
C ILE A 487 12.89 23.47 -32.76
N VAL A 488 12.09 22.86 -33.64
CA VAL A 488 12.42 22.72 -35.06
C VAL A 488 12.58 24.09 -35.73
N THR A 489 11.73 25.05 -35.38
CA THR A 489 11.79 26.42 -35.92
C THR A 489 13.06 27.16 -35.46
N ARG A 490 13.46 26.99 -34.20
CA ARG A 490 14.72 27.55 -33.67
C ARG A 490 15.95 27.01 -34.42
N GLU A 491 16.00 25.71 -34.69
CA GLU A 491 17.13 25.09 -35.41
C GLU A 491 17.27 25.59 -36.86
N LEU A 492 16.14 25.82 -37.54
CA LEU A 492 16.11 26.38 -38.88
C LEU A 492 16.63 27.82 -38.91
N LEU A 493 16.20 28.66 -37.97
CA LEU A 493 16.66 30.05 -37.86
C LEU A 493 18.16 30.14 -37.52
N GLN A 494 18.68 29.25 -36.67
CA GLN A 494 20.13 29.17 -36.40
C GLN A 494 20.94 28.81 -37.64
N LYS A 495 20.42 27.95 -38.52
CA LYS A 495 21.06 27.63 -39.82
C LYS A 495 21.04 28.83 -40.77
N GLN A 496 20.01 29.66 -40.73
CA GLN A 496 19.92 30.87 -41.54
C GLN A 496 20.88 31.98 -41.08
N ILE A 497 21.09 32.16 -39.77
CA ILE A 497 22.12 33.09 -39.24
C ILE A 497 23.52 32.76 -39.78
N LYS A 498 23.86 31.47 -39.84
CA LYS A 498 25.16 31.01 -40.35
C LYS A 498 25.36 31.31 -41.84
N LYS A 499 24.27 31.47 -42.61
CA LYS A 499 24.31 31.78 -44.05
C LYS A 499 24.18 33.28 -44.37
N ALA A 500 23.71 34.09 -43.43
CA ALA A 500 23.55 35.53 -43.63
C ALA A 500 24.92 36.25 -43.72
N LYS A 501 25.03 37.23 -44.62
CA LYS A 501 26.27 38.00 -44.82
C LYS A 501 26.20 39.42 -44.25
N GLU A 502 25.00 40.03 -44.19
CA GLU A 502 24.82 41.38 -43.66
C GLU A 502 24.67 41.43 -42.11
N PRO A 503 25.29 42.41 -41.43
CA PRO A 503 25.24 42.52 -39.97
C PRO A 503 23.83 42.77 -39.42
N ALA A 504 23.05 43.65 -40.07
CA ALA A 504 21.72 44.02 -39.62
C ALA A 504 20.73 42.84 -39.67
N GLN A 505 20.82 41.98 -40.69
CA GLN A 505 19.99 40.77 -40.77
C GLN A 505 20.35 39.73 -39.69
N LYS A 506 21.64 39.62 -39.32
CA LYS A 506 22.06 38.73 -38.23
C LYS A 506 21.51 39.19 -36.89
N GLU A 507 21.46 40.49 -36.66
CA GLU A 507 20.95 41.08 -35.42
C GLU A 507 19.45 40.80 -35.25
N VAL A 508 18.65 41.00 -36.31
CA VAL A 508 17.21 40.72 -36.30
C VAL A 508 16.92 39.23 -36.09
N LEU A 509 17.63 38.32 -36.77
CA LEU A 509 17.43 36.89 -36.56
C LEU A 509 17.86 36.45 -35.15
N THR A 510 18.92 37.04 -34.60
CA THR A 510 19.39 36.73 -33.24
C THR A 510 18.38 37.18 -32.19
N GLN A 511 17.78 38.35 -32.37
CA GLN A 511 16.72 38.84 -31.50
C GLN A 511 15.47 37.96 -31.58
N THR A 512 15.11 37.52 -32.79
CA THR A 512 13.96 36.61 -33.01
C THR A 512 14.16 35.26 -32.31
N ILE A 513 15.38 34.71 -32.31
CA ILE A 513 15.71 33.48 -31.57
C ILE A 513 15.63 33.69 -30.05
N LYS A 514 16.02 34.88 -29.57
CA LYS A 514 15.97 35.23 -28.16
C LYS A 514 14.52 35.26 -27.65
N ASP A 515 13.62 35.85 -28.43
CA ASP A 515 12.19 35.89 -28.12
C ASP A 515 11.55 34.48 -28.18
N LEU A 516 11.96 33.66 -29.15
CA LEU A 516 11.53 32.25 -29.27
C LEU A 516 11.94 31.38 -28.06
N ASN A 517 13.11 31.61 -27.48
CA ASN A 517 13.56 30.92 -26.28
C ASN A 517 12.76 31.34 -25.05
N LEU A 518 12.42 32.62 -24.96
CA LEU A 518 11.58 33.19 -23.89
C LEU A 518 10.16 32.61 -23.95
N ASP A 519 9.64 32.33 -25.14
CA ASP A 519 8.36 31.64 -25.34
C ASP A 519 8.42 30.14 -25.00
N LEU A 520 9.57 29.47 -25.20
CA LEU A 520 9.79 28.08 -24.75
C LEU A 520 9.81 27.98 -23.22
N GLU A 521 10.51 28.89 -22.52
CA GLU A 521 10.49 28.99 -21.05
C GLU A 521 9.08 29.29 -20.51
N LYS A 522 8.33 30.16 -21.20
CA LYS A 522 6.92 30.45 -20.85
C LYS A 522 5.99 29.26 -21.04
N LEU A 523 6.30 28.31 -21.92
CA LEU A 523 5.52 27.08 -22.11
C LEU A 523 5.85 26.01 -21.08
N GLU A 524 7.10 25.95 -20.61
CA GLU A 524 7.50 25.10 -19.48
C GLU A 524 6.85 25.56 -18.17
N THR A 525 6.73 26.87 -17.95
CA THR A 525 6.09 27.48 -16.77
C THR A 525 4.55 27.47 -16.80
N LYS A 526 3.90 27.44 -17.99
CA LYS A 526 2.42 27.41 -18.12
C LYS A 526 1.75 26.08 -17.76
N SER A 527 2.50 24.98 -17.67
CA SER A 527 1.99 23.74 -17.05
C SER A 527 1.65 23.91 -15.56
N SER A 528 2.06 25.04 -14.94
CA SER A 528 1.98 25.31 -13.51
C SER A 528 0.93 26.37 -13.08
N PHE A 529 0.13 26.98 -13.98
CA PHE A 529 -0.79 28.08 -13.63
C PHE A 529 -2.15 28.02 -14.34
N LYS A 530 -3.20 27.49 -13.68
CA LYS A 530 -4.61 27.78 -14.03
C LYS A 530 -5.55 27.67 -12.81
N LYS A 531 -5.76 28.82 -12.15
CA LYS A 531 -6.76 29.24 -11.14
C LYS A 531 -6.74 30.77 -11.16
N ASP A 532 -7.78 31.57 -10.94
CA ASP A 532 -9.19 31.47 -10.50
C ASP A 532 -10.00 32.52 -11.32
N ASN A 533 -11.33 32.47 -11.51
CA ASN A 533 -12.37 33.07 -10.67
C ASN A 533 -13.77 32.94 -11.32
N ILE A 534 -14.84 32.51 -10.60
CA ILE A 534 -16.25 32.90 -10.89
C ILE A 534 -17.06 33.02 -9.60
N THR A 535 -17.70 34.19 -9.45
CA THR A 535 -18.71 34.57 -8.45
C THR A 535 -20.11 34.16 -8.95
N ILE A 536 -20.92 33.48 -8.11
CA ILE A 536 -22.32 33.13 -8.45
C ILE A 536 -23.28 33.97 -7.61
N LYS A 537 -24.23 34.63 -8.28
CA LYS A 537 -25.42 35.29 -7.71
C LYS A 537 -26.46 34.24 -7.28
N ILE A 538 -27.08 34.45 -6.11
CA ILE A 538 -28.27 33.72 -5.68
C ILE A 538 -29.39 34.76 -5.54
N ASN A 539 -30.50 34.54 -6.24
CA ASN A 539 -31.79 35.22 -6.02
C ASN A 539 -32.67 34.30 -5.17
N GLY A 540 -33.39 34.85 -4.19
CA GLY A 540 -34.52 34.16 -3.55
C GLY A 540 -34.77 34.57 -2.09
N ASP A 541 -35.24 35.80 -1.92
CA ASP A 541 -36.09 36.41 -0.89
C ASP A 541 -36.20 35.86 0.56
N GLU A 542 -36.19 36.87 1.45
CA GLU A 542 -36.64 36.95 2.85
C GLU A 542 -35.74 36.31 3.93
N ASP A 543 -34.60 36.97 4.22
CA ASP A 543 -34.05 37.21 5.59
C ASP A 543 -32.69 37.99 5.56
N ASP A 544 -32.52 38.95 4.65
CA ASP A 544 -31.19 39.49 4.27
C ASP A 544 -30.71 40.77 4.98
N GLU A 545 -31.43 41.34 5.95
CA GLU A 545 -30.96 42.60 6.58
C GLU A 545 -29.82 42.40 7.61
N LEU A 546 -29.68 41.21 8.21
CA LEU A 546 -28.65 40.97 9.24
C LEU A 546 -27.38 40.28 8.73
N ILE A 547 -27.45 39.68 7.53
CA ILE A 547 -26.36 38.94 6.87
C ILE A 547 -25.52 39.88 5.99
N ASP A 548 -26.13 40.89 5.36
CA ASP A 548 -25.44 41.83 4.48
C ASP A 548 -24.50 42.80 5.22
N GLU A 549 -24.79 43.12 6.48
CA GLU A 549 -23.89 43.93 7.32
C GLU A 549 -22.64 43.13 7.75
N LEU A 550 -22.80 41.82 7.99
CA LEU A 550 -21.72 40.89 8.36
C LEU A 550 -20.84 40.47 7.17
N LEU A 551 -21.39 40.46 5.94
CA LEU A 551 -20.66 40.11 4.71
C LEU A 551 -19.86 41.28 4.11
N LYS A 552 -20.28 42.54 4.32
CA LYS A 552 -19.54 43.71 3.82
C LYS A 552 -18.16 43.86 4.47
N ASP A 553 -18.04 43.62 5.77
CA ASP A 553 -16.75 43.70 6.47
C ASP A 553 -15.80 42.53 6.13
N GLY A 554 -16.35 41.35 5.85
CA GLY A 554 -15.58 40.15 5.49
C GLY A 554 -14.95 40.20 4.09
N SER A 555 -15.65 40.79 3.11
CA SER A 555 -15.16 40.85 1.71
C SER A 555 -13.86 41.64 1.54
N SER A 556 -13.72 42.76 2.27
CA SER A 556 -12.52 43.61 2.19
C SER A 556 -11.29 42.94 2.83
N ALA A 557 -11.51 42.07 3.82
CA ALA A 557 -10.47 41.28 4.45
C ALA A 557 -10.01 40.16 3.52
N PHE A 558 -10.93 39.46 2.86
CA PHE A 558 -10.65 38.41 1.88
C PHE A 558 -9.89 38.93 0.65
N ASP A 559 -10.28 40.08 0.07
CA ASP A 559 -9.58 40.68 -1.08
C ASP A 559 -8.15 41.13 -0.75
N LYS A 560 -7.92 41.60 0.48
CA LYS A 560 -6.57 41.95 0.98
C LYS A 560 -5.74 40.70 1.26
N LEU A 561 -6.38 39.62 1.69
CA LEU A 561 -5.77 38.32 1.96
C LEU A 561 -5.27 37.65 0.68
N GLU A 562 -6.11 37.66 -0.37
CA GLU A 562 -5.82 37.09 -1.67
C GLU A 562 -4.59 37.77 -2.30
N LYS A 563 -4.49 39.10 -2.17
CA LYS A 563 -3.30 39.86 -2.58
C LYS A 563 -2.04 39.49 -1.80
N VAL A 564 -2.12 39.15 -0.52
CA VAL A 564 -0.93 38.84 0.31
C VAL A 564 -0.49 37.39 0.15
N ILE A 565 -1.43 36.47 -0.06
CA ILE A 565 -1.13 35.06 -0.36
C ILE A 565 -0.45 34.94 -1.72
N HIS A 566 -0.88 35.70 -2.73
CA HIS A 566 -0.25 35.74 -4.06
C HIS A 566 1.07 36.53 -4.12
N ASN A 567 1.40 37.32 -3.09
CA ASN A 567 2.68 38.05 -3.04
C ASN A 567 3.86 37.21 -2.50
N THR A 568 3.64 35.95 -2.10
CA THR A 568 4.71 35.09 -1.58
C THR A 568 4.78 33.75 -2.34
N PRO A 569 5.87 33.48 -3.09
CA PRO A 569 5.98 32.31 -3.98
C PRO A 569 5.82 30.95 -3.28
N PHE A 570 6.14 30.88 -1.98
CA PHE A 570 6.01 29.65 -1.18
C PHE A 570 4.56 29.37 -0.75
N LEU A 571 3.85 30.37 -0.24
CA LEU A 571 2.47 30.18 0.23
C LEU A 571 1.51 29.91 -0.93
N GLU A 572 1.76 30.50 -2.09
CA GLU A 572 1.05 30.18 -3.32
C GLU A 572 1.23 28.69 -3.71
N LYS A 573 2.46 28.16 -3.64
CA LYS A 573 2.73 26.73 -3.89
C LYS A 573 2.05 25.81 -2.87
N VAL A 574 2.09 26.15 -1.59
CA VAL A 574 1.45 25.38 -0.51
C VAL A 574 -0.08 25.41 -0.62
N TRP A 575 -0.66 26.58 -0.91
CA TRP A 575 -2.09 26.78 -1.14
C TRP A 575 -2.57 26.00 -2.37
N ASN A 576 -1.81 26.04 -3.46
CA ASN A 576 -2.11 25.28 -4.67
C ASN A 576 -2.03 23.76 -4.46
N LEU A 577 -1.05 23.27 -3.67
CA LEU A 577 -0.95 21.87 -3.25
C LEU A 577 -2.19 21.43 -2.46
N LEU A 578 -2.58 22.18 -1.43
CA LEU A 578 -3.76 21.90 -0.61
C LEU A 578 -5.07 21.92 -1.42
N LYS A 579 -5.23 22.92 -2.28
CA LYS A 579 -6.43 23.09 -3.13
C LYS A 579 -6.48 22.00 -4.23
N SER A 580 -5.34 21.48 -4.71
CA SER A 580 -5.30 20.33 -5.66
C SER A 580 -5.69 19.00 -5.01
N TRP A 581 -5.29 18.78 -3.75
CA TRP A 581 -5.62 17.56 -3.00
C TRP A 581 -7.08 17.54 -2.50
N GLY A 582 -7.65 18.70 -2.15
CA GLY A 582 -8.98 18.80 -1.56
C GLY A 582 -10.17 18.75 -2.54
N HIS A 583 -10.04 19.26 -3.76
CA HIS A 583 -11.19 19.42 -4.68
C HIS A 583 -11.50 18.19 -5.55
N GLY A 584 -10.59 17.21 -5.63
CA GLY A 584 -10.75 16.02 -6.49
C GLY A 584 -11.07 14.72 -5.74
N ASN A 585 -10.85 14.67 -4.42
CA ASN A 585 -10.90 13.40 -3.69
C ASN A 585 -11.92 13.43 -2.53
N LYS A 586 -13.04 12.72 -2.72
CA LYS A 586 -14.13 12.58 -1.75
C LYS A 586 -13.63 12.03 -0.40
N ALA A 587 -12.69 11.08 -0.43
CA ALA A 587 -12.10 10.50 0.79
C ALA A 587 -11.43 11.55 1.66
N PHE A 588 -10.71 12.48 1.05
CA PHE A 588 -9.98 13.52 1.76
C PHE A 588 -10.94 14.52 2.41
N ARG A 589 -12.01 14.92 1.72
CA ARG A 589 -13.08 15.78 2.28
C ARG A 589 -13.76 15.12 3.48
N ILE A 590 -14.04 13.82 3.39
CA ILE A 590 -14.57 13.03 4.51
C ILE A 590 -13.56 13.05 5.68
N ILE A 591 -12.29 12.71 5.44
CA ILE A 591 -11.27 12.67 6.49
C ILE A 591 -11.06 14.04 7.16
N ALA A 592 -11.08 15.13 6.39
CA ALA A 592 -10.92 16.49 6.89
C ALA A 592 -12.08 16.92 7.82
N THR A 593 -13.28 16.41 7.58
CA THR A 593 -14.47 16.73 8.40
C THR A 593 -14.63 15.83 9.63
N LEU A 594 -14.03 14.62 9.65
CA LEU A 594 -14.11 13.67 10.77
C LEU A 594 -13.81 14.27 12.16
N PRO A 595 -12.77 15.11 12.35
CA PRO A 595 -12.49 15.68 13.68
C PRO A 595 -13.62 16.58 14.20
N LEU A 596 -14.28 17.34 13.32
CA LEU A 596 -15.39 18.23 13.68
C LEU A 596 -16.61 17.40 14.07
N PHE A 597 -16.97 16.39 13.27
CA PHE A 597 -18.06 15.47 13.58
C PHE A 597 -17.78 14.69 14.88
N ALA A 598 -16.55 14.26 15.12
CA ALA A 598 -16.17 13.56 16.34
C ALA A 598 -16.32 14.46 17.59
N LEU A 599 -15.93 15.73 17.49
CA LEU A 599 -16.11 16.70 18.57
C LEU A 599 -17.59 17.02 18.79
N ALA A 600 -18.37 17.22 17.73
CA ALA A 600 -19.82 17.42 17.79
C ALA A 600 -20.51 16.24 18.50
N THR A 601 -20.10 15.02 18.15
CA THR A 601 -20.60 13.79 18.78
C THR A 601 -20.20 13.76 20.26
N LEU A 602 -18.94 14.04 20.60
CA LEU A 602 -18.51 14.10 21.99
C LEU A 602 -19.35 15.09 22.82
N MET A 603 -19.69 16.26 22.24
CA MET A 603 -20.55 17.27 22.87
C MET A 603 -21.99 16.81 23.03
N ALA A 604 -22.58 16.21 21.99
CA ALA A 604 -23.95 15.66 22.02
C ALA A 604 -24.12 14.58 23.09
N PHE A 605 -23.08 13.79 23.35
CA PHE A 605 -23.10 12.68 24.31
C PHE A 605 -22.51 13.02 25.70
N ARG A 606 -22.21 14.29 25.99
CA ARG A 606 -21.54 14.75 27.22
C ARG A 606 -22.39 14.67 28.50
N ARG A 607 -23.71 14.48 28.40
CA ARG A 607 -24.63 14.47 29.57
C ARG A 607 -24.36 13.24 30.47
N LYS A 608 -24.18 13.48 31.78
CA LYS A 608 -23.68 12.54 32.82
C LYS A 608 -24.39 11.17 32.97
N LYS A 609 -25.53 10.94 32.34
CA LYS A 609 -26.42 9.78 32.57
C LYS A 609 -26.04 8.50 31.80
N ASN A 610 -24.92 8.50 31.08
CA ASN A 610 -24.51 7.39 30.21
C ASN A 610 -23.49 6.46 30.88
N LYS A 611 -23.74 5.15 30.84
CA LYS A 611 -22.83 4.10 31.34
C LYS A 611 -21.58 3.94 30.43
N LEU A 612 -21.69 4.23 29.14
CA LEU A 612 -20.61 4.16 28.15
C LEU A 612 -20.11 5.59 27.84
N ARG A 613 -18.91 5.93 28.31
CA ARG A 613 -18.25 7.22 28.02
C ARG A 613 -17.11 7.00 27.05
N TYR A 614 -17.29 7.39 25.79
CA TYR A 614 -16.22 7.35 24.79
C TYR A 614 -15.33 8.60 24.87
N ASN A 615 -14.05 8.44 24.53
CA ASN A 615 -13.09 9.54 24.44
C ASN A 615 -13.09 10.12 23.01
N LEU A 616 -12.43 11.26 22.80
CA LEU A 616 -12.41 11.92 21.49
C LEU A 616 -11.89 10.99 20.37
N THR A 617 -10.85 10.19 20.66
CA THR A 617 -10.27 9.26 19.68
C THR A 617 -11.26 8.16 19.27
N GLU A 618 -12.04 7.65 20.22
CA GLU A 618 -13.10 6.68 19.92
C GLU A 618 -14.22 7.32 19.11
N HIS A 619 -14.61 8.57 19.40
CA HIS A 619 -15.54 9.32 18.56
C HIS A 619 -15.02 9.50 17.13
N VAL A 620 -13.72 9.71 16.94
CA VAL A 620 -13.12 9.74 15.59
C VAL A 620 -13.28 8.40 14.87
N PHE A 621 -13.06 7.27 15.55
CA PHE A 621 -13.27 5.94 14.94
C PHE A 621 -14.74 5.63 14.66
N ILE A 622 -15.65 6.04 15.55
CA ILE A 622 -17.10 5.95 15.33
C ILE A 622 -17.45 6.67 14.03
N GLN A 623 -17.05 7.94 13.91
CA GLN A 623 -17.36 8.74 12.73
C GLN A 623 -16.72 8.20 11.45
N ALA A 624 -15.50 7.63 11.54
CA ALA A 624 -14.85 7.01 10.39
C ALA A 624 -15.62 5.77 9.88
N TYR A 625 -16.16 4.93 10.76
CA TYR A 625 -16.99 3.79 10.34
C TYR A 625 -18.37 4.21 9.81
N ILE A 626 -19.00 5.22 10.41
CA ILE A 626 -20.26 5.78 9.88
C ILE A 626 -20.01 6.33 8.47
N ALA A 627 -18.91 7.04 8.24
CA ALA A 627 -18.52 7.48 6.91
C ALA A 627 -18.27 6.32 5.94
N CYS A 628 -17.66 5.21 6.39
CA CYS A 628 -17.51 4.00 5.59
C CYS A 628 -18.87 3.41 5.20
N GLN A 629 -19.83 3.35 6.11
CA GLN A 629 -21.18 2.84 5.84
C GLN A 629 -21.92 3.70 4.80
N ILE A 630 -21.89 5.03 4.95
CA ILE A 630 -22.52 5.96 4.00
C ILE A 630 -21.85 5.82 2.62
N LEU A 631 -20.52 5.70 2.57
CA LEU A 631 -19.78 5.50 1.33
C LEU A 631 -20.08 4.14 0.67
N LEU A 632 -20.16 3.07 1.46
CA LEU A 632 -20.54 1.74 0.98
C LEU A 632 -21.95 1.73 0.40
N LEU A 633 -22.91 2.37 1.07
CA LEU A 633 -24.28 2.51 0.56
C LEU A 633 -24.33 3.39 -0.70
N SER A 634 -23.49 4.42 -0.80
CA SER A 634 -23.37 5.22 -2.02
C SER A 634 -22.90 4.34 -3.20
N ILE A 635 -21.89 3.48 -3.00
CA ILE A 635 -21.42 2.53 -4.04
C ILE A 635 -22.54 1.58 -4.47
N ILE A 636 -23.35 1.09 -3.53
CA ILE A 636 -24.45 0.15 -3.83
C ILE A 636 -25.58 0.85 -4.61
N VAL A 637 -25.89 2.11 -4.28
CA VAL A 637 -26.98 2.86 -4.92
C VAL A 637 -26.59 3.43 -6.28
N LEU A 638 -25.30 3.71 -6.50
CA LEU A 638 -24.78 4.35 -7.71
C LEU A 638 -25.23 3.68 -9.03
N PRO A 639 -25.14 2.34 -9.21
CA PRO A 639 -25.64 1.67 -10.41
C PRO A 639 -27.15 1.86 -10.68
N PHE A 640 -27.94 2.15 -9.66
CA PHE A 640 -29.39 2.35 -9.77
C PHE A 640 -29.75 3.80 -10.09
N ASN A 641 -28.96 4.76 -9.60
CA ASN A 641 -29.18 6.18 -9.89
C ASN A 641 -28.70 6.58 -11.29
N GLY A 642 -27.76 5.84 -11.89
CA GLY A 642 -27.27 6.04 -13.25
C GLY A 642 -26.44 7.31 -13.48
N SER A 643 -26.26 8.16 -12.46
CA SER A 643 -25.41 9.36 -12.53
C SER A 643 -24.72 9.62 -11.19
N ALA A 644 -23.46 10.09 -11.25
CA ALA A 644 -22.64 10.33 -10.06
C ALA A 644 -22.64 11.81 -9.65
N GLN A 645 -23.10 12.12 -8.44
CA GLN A 645 -23.00 13.48 -7.87
C GLN A 645 -21.64 13.68 -7.18
N VAL A 646 -20.59 13.92 -7.97
CA VAL A 646 -19.19 14.05 -7.51
C VAL A 646 -18.96 15.31 -6.63
N GLY A 647 -19.89 16.26 -6.63
CA GLY A 647 -19.82 17.52 -5.86
C GLY A 647 -20.14 17.36 -4.37
N ASP A 648 -21.00 16.42 -4.02
CA ASP A 648 -21.48 16.26 -2.65
C ASP A 648 -20.57 15.39 -1.80
N LEU A 649 -20.63 15.58 -0.47
CA LEU A 649 -19.84 14.78 0.47
C LEU A 649 -20.28 13.31 0.45
N TYR A 650 -21.55 13.04 0.13
CA TYR A 650 -22.19 11.74 -0.02
C TYR A 650 -23.28 11.83 -1.08
N GLU A 651 -23.56 10.74 -1.82
CA GLU A 651 -24.61 10.72 -2.87
C GLU A 651 -26.02 10.42 -2.33
N LEU A 652 -26.12 10.13 -1.04
CA LEU A 652 -27.37 9.74 -0.41
C LEU A 652 -28.15 10.99 0.05
N PRO A 653 -29.48 10.99 -0.02
CA PRO A 653 -30.29 12.09 0.48
C PRO A 653 -29.99 12.39 1.95
N ILE A 654 -29.97 13.67 2.32
CA ILE A 654 -29.64 14.11 3.69
C ILE A 654 -30.53 13.43 4.75
N LEU A 655 -31.83 13.27 4.45
CA LEU A 655 -32.77 12.56 5.33
C LEU A 655 -32.39 11.09 5.53
N PHE A 656 -31.87 10.44 4.50
CA PHE A 656 -31.41 9.06 4.58
C PHE A 656 -30.13 8.95 5.43
N ILE A 657 -29.17 9.85 5.22
CA ILE A 657 -27.96 9.95 6.06
C ILE A 657 -28.35 10.17 7.53
N PHE A 658 -29.29 11.09 7.78
CA PHE A 658 -29.80 11.34 9.12
C PHE A 658 -30.44 10.09 9.75
N ALA A 659 -31.19 9.31 8.98
CA ALA A 659 -31.77 8.04 9.45
C ALA A 659 -30.70 7.00 9.80
N LEU A 660 -29.60 6.91 9.01
CA LEU A 660 -28.46 6.05 9.32
C LEU A 660 -27.81 6.45 10.65
N PHE A 661 -27.54 7.74 10.88
CA PHE A 661 -27.03 8.21 12.18
C PHE A 661 -27.95 7.84 13.34
N CYS A 662 -29.28 7.94 13.15
CA CYS A 662 -30.25 7.52 14.16
C CYS A 662 -30.17 6.02 14.45
N LEU A 663 -30.00 5.18 13.42
CA LEU A 663 -29.82 3.73 13.56
C LEU A 663 -28.52 3.40 14.29
N ASP A 664 -27.41 4.02 13.89
CA ASP A 664 -26.08 3.76 14.43
C ASP A 664 -26.03 4.13 15.90
N TYR A 665 -26.52 5.33 16.27
CA TYR A 665 -26.54 5.77 17.67
C TYR A 665 -27.49 4.95 18.53
N LYS A 666 -28.59 4.45 17.97
CA LYS A 666 -29.49 3.51 18.67
C LYS A 666 -28.73 2.23 19.04
N GLN A 667 -28.04 1.60 18.08
CA GLN A 667 -27.33 0.34 18.28
C GLN A 667 -26.06 0.50 19.14
N LEU A 668 -25.30 1.57 18.89
CA LEU A 668 -24.05 1.86 19.57
C LEU A 668 -24.25 2.16 21.07
N TYR A 669 -25.24 2.99 21.40
CA TYR A 669 -25.49 3.43 22.78
C TYR A 669 -26.67 2.72 23.47
N GLY A 670 -27.39 1.83 22.77
CA GLY A 670 -28.54 1.12 23.32
C GLY A 670 -29.73 2.03 23.65
N TYR A 671 -29.93 3.09 22.86
CA TYR A 671 -30.99 4.07 23.09
C TYR A 671 -32.34 3.65 22.49
N THR A 672 -33.41 4.30 22.94
CA THR A 672 -34.69 4.30 22.22
C THR A 672 -34.57 5.13 20.95
N TRP A 673 -35.42 4.84 19.96
CA TRP A 673 -35.45 5.59 18.69
C TRP A 673 -35.61 7.10 18.92
N TRP A 674 -36.52 7.49 19.82
CA TRP A 674 -36.77 8.89 20.15
C TRP A 674 -35.55 9.61 20.71
N ARG A 675 -34.81 8.96 21.62
CA ARG A 675 -33.60 9.55 22.20
C ARG A 675 -32.48 9.63 21.16
N SER A 676 -32.36 8.61 20.30
CA SER A 676 -31.39 8.60 19.21
C SER A 676 -31.63 9.74 18.22
N PHE A 677 -32.90 9.97 17.84
CA PHE A 677 -33.33 11.06 16.97
C PHE A 677 -32.87 12.42 17.49
N TRP A 678 -33.28 12.80 18.71
CA TRP A 678 -32.91 14.10 19.29
C TRP A 678 -31.41 14.26 19.53
N THR A 679 -30.71 13.17 19.84
CA THR A 679 -29.25 13.21 19.98
C THR A 679 -28.58 13.44 18.62
N THR A 680 -29.13 12.87 17.55
CA THR A 680 -28.66 13.08 16.18
C THR A 680 -28.90 14.53 15.75
N VAL A 681 -30.09 15.09 15.98
CA VAL A 681 -30.39 16.52 15.76
C VAL A 681 -29.38 17.41 16.48
N LEU A 682 -29.14 17.13 17.76
CA LEU A 682 -28.19 17.89 18.57
C LEU A 682 -26.75 17.77 18.04
N MET A 683 -26.35 16.59 17.56
CA MET A 683 -25.03 16.37 16.95
C MET A 683 -24.86 17.17 15.67
N PHE A 684 -25.85 17.19 14.76
CA PHE A 684 -25.82 18.02 13.55
C PHE A 684 -25.78 19.51 13.87
N PHE A 685 -26.55 19.95 14.87
CA PHE A 685 -26.51 21.33 15.36
C PHE A 685 -25.12 21.73 15.87
N TYR A 686 -24.48 20.89 16.70
CA TYR A 686 -23.10 21.14 17.13
C TYR A 686 -22.09 21.09 15.98
N SER A 687 -22.30 20.21 15.00
CA SER A 687 -21.44 20.14 13.81
C SER A 687 -21.50 21.44 13.00
N LEU A 688 -22.70 22.02 12.83
CA LEU A 688 -22.89 23.30 12.15
C LEU A 688 -22.16 24.43 12.89
N ILE A 689 -22.34 24.53 14.21
CA ILE A 689 -21.66 25.53 15.03
C ILE A 689 -20.14 25.38 14.93
N LEU A 690 -19.62 24.15 15.03
CA LEU A 690 -18.18 23.90 14.95
C LEU A 690 -17.60 24.21 13.57
N LEU A 691 -18.36 23.99 12.49
CA LEU A 691 -17.96 24.40 11.14
C LEU A 691 -17.87 25.91 11.01
N ILE A 692 -18.86 26.65 11.55
CA ILE A 692 -18.85 28.12 11.56
C ILE A 692 -17.66 28.64 12.37
N ILE A 693 -17.44 28.11 13.57
CA ILE A 693 -16.29 28.48 14.42
C ILE A 693 -14.97 28.17 13.71
N PHE A 694 -14.85 27.01 13.08
CA PHE A 694 -13.66 26.63 12.33
C PHE A 694 -13.41 27.60 11.17
N ALA A 695 -14.45 27.98 10.42
CA ALA A 695 -14.34 28.97 9.36
C ALA A 695 -13.86 30.33 9.91
N ILE A 696 -14.43 30.80 11.02
CA ILE A 696 -14.01 32.05 11.68
C ILE A 696 -12.54 31.98 12.13
N ILE A 697 -12.11 30.87 12.74
CA ILE A 697 -10.72 30.68 13.19
C ILE A 697 -9.77 30.67 11.99
N VAL A 698 -10.13 29.98 10.91
CA VAL A 698 -9.32 29.97 9.68
C VAL A 698 -9.19 31.38 9.15
N VAL A 699 -10.29 32.14 9.01
CA VAL A 699 -10.24 33.55 8.58
C VAL A 699 -9.35 34.38 9.51
N ALA A 700 -9.52 34.27 10.84
CA ALA A 700 -8.73 35.01 11.82
C ALA A 700 -7.23 34.67 11.76
N LEU A 701 -6.88 33.38 11.62
CA LEU A 701 -5.49 32.94 11.45
C LEU A 701 -4.88 33.48 10.17
N ILE A 702 -5.63 33.52 9.07
CA ILE A 702 -5.09 34.04 7.82
C ILE A 702 -4.92 35.57 7.91
N VAL A 703 -5.86 36.30 8.54
CA VAL A 703 -5.70 37.73 8.84
C VAL A 703 -4.48 37.99 9.73
N ALA A 704 -4.25 37.18 10.77
CA ALA A 704 -3.09 37.30 11.65
C ALA A 704 -1.77 37.00 10.90
N ALA A 705 -1.74 35.99 10.03
CA ALA A 705 -0.59 35.68 9.19
C ALA A 705 -0.24 36.86 8.25
N VAL A 706 -1.26 37.49 7.65
CA VAL A 706 -1.08 38.70 6.84
C VAL A 706 -0.52 39.86 7.66
N TYR A 707 -1.00 40.06 8.88
CA TYR A 707 -0.49 41.11 9.77
C TYR A 707 0.98 40.88 10.16
N ILE A 708 1.37 39.64 10.48
CA ILE A 708 2.75 39.28 10.83
C ILE A 708 3.70 39.48 9.65
N ILE A 709 3.31 39.07 8.44
CA ILE A 709 4.11 39.27 7.21
C ILE A 709 4.34 40.77 6.94
N LYS A 710 3.37 41.62 7.28
CA LYS A 710 3.47 43.08 7.11
C LYS A 710 4.37 43.77 8.16
N VAL A 711 4.62 43.12 9.29
CA VAL A 711 5.39 43.69 10.43
C VAL A 711 6.86 43.24 10.44
N LEU A 712 7.22 42.17 9.71
CA LEU A 712 8.63 41.78 9.56
C LEU A 712 9.34 42.76 8.60
N PRO A 713 10.32 43.56 9.08
CA PRO A 713 11.13 44.38 8.18
C PRO A 713 11.96 43.44 7.30
N ILE A 714 11.77 43.56 5.99
CA ILE A 714 12.64 42.94 5.00
C ILE A 714 13.99 43.68 5.12
N ASN A 715 14.97 43.04 5.75
CA ASN A 715 16.38 43.41 5.71
C ASN A 715 17.08 42.58 4.64
#